data_AF-A0A1G4QVI2-F1
#
_entry.id   AF-A0A1G4QVI2-F1
#
_cell.length_a   1.000
_cell.length_b   1.000
_cell.length_c   1.000
_cell.angle_alpha   90.00
_cell.angle_beta   90.00
_cell.angle_gamma   90.00
#
_symmetry.space_group_name_H-M   'P 1'
#
loop_
_entity.id
_entity.type
_entity.pdbx_description
1 polymer ?
#
loop_
_entity_poly.entity_id
_entity_poly.type
_entity_poly.pdbx_seq_one_letter_code
_entity_poly.pdbx_strand_id
1 'polypeptide(L)'
;MAFRGIVHRFGPKSKTAALLLALGLVCAAAGPAVTQSTPPTADVKPAAPETVPPAATSASPPGLDLKPYVPAPASEAASSSATASVRPRPKPKPVAPPAPPVPAPAVPANGPIGYQTTVPGAVVKPAAPMVAASALPPRTAATPISAEDIETFTDSVVRTLMQRDHVLGATVAVVQGNTPLLLKGYGYDRLAPLRRVDPNSSLFRIGSVTKTFTWIVARQELEAGRIQMDSSIGNYLPADVYSEDRRFKPITLRELMDHTSGYEDTSLGHLFQLNGSRLIGADSYFRVHRPKRVRQPGEFSAYSNFGAALAARALQQTARAKDVPTLMETRIFQPLGMSHTSLREPYNSQGLDLEDLPTPLSAELTQDLSDGFVWDGATYEAQPFEHAIPLSGALGASSTAQDMARLMAMMLGNGQIDGIQLFNADSASAFRQPLLKMPEGYNGWASGLMIRQAPAGFTTYGHGGATLWFNANMVIVPEMNLGIFIAANTQTGAALTASYPNLLLDHLSGDTVKPPLMPSPANAYAQHRDYYRAIAGQYVSTRRAYGGLEGAVTRLLNTVDVTVDGDGRLILDTQNGLSAFVPASATGFFTPQDAEDSGPASATGGLHFLFNANGTHVSGFETASNVARYERVGWWYNPSVVTLLTAIMIATCIFVWIMLAKGPGRNEHPTEEQGRATVISACLSLLWLAAIFVFHTWHEALADNPGSLFTHWPAGQVRLASALAFVAMLGTLYQVATYYLVYSGRGRYGDDWPTWQKVAHGLMLLYWLFYIFILTIWGALEPWSW
;
A
#
# COMPACT_ATOMS: atom_id res chain seq x y z
N MET A 1 -38.94 -29.06 -22.14
CA MET A 1 -40.40 -29.12 -22.44
C MET A 1 -41.33 -29.13 -21.21
N ALA A 2 -40.84 -28.92 -19.98
CA ALA A 2 -41.67 -28.83 -18.77
C ALA A 2 -41.84 -27.39 -18.22
N PHE A 3 -41.69 -26.36 -19.06
CA PHE A 3 -41.72 -24.94 -18.64
C PHE A 3 -42.75 -24.07 -19.38
N ARG A 4 -43.64 -24.67 -20.18
CA ARG A 4 -44.72 -23.94 -20.89
C ARG A 4 -46.06 -23.90 -20.13
N GLY A 5 -46.18 -24.58 -18.99
CA GLY A 5 -47.46 -24.74 -18.27
C GLY A 5 -47.78 -23.69 -17.18
N ILE A 6 -46.85 -22.79 -16.84
CA ILE A 6 -46.99 -21.93 -15.63
C ILE A 6 -47.42 -20.49 -15.95
N VAL A 7 -47.45 -20.07 -17.21
CA VAL A 7 -47.75 -18.67 -17.59
C VAL A 7 -49.25 -18.36 -17.71
N HIS A 8 -50.14 -19.38 -17.69
CA HIS A 8 -51.57 -19.13 -17.91
C HIS A 8 -52.42 -18.81 -16.66
N ARG A 9 -51.81 -18.62 -15.47
CA ARG A 9 -52.55 -18.38 -14.20
C ARG A 9 -52.36 -17.04 -13.52
N PHE A 10 -51.59 -16.10 -14.08
CA PHE A 10 -51.41 -14.78 -13.46
C PHE A 10 -51.81 -13.66 -14.43
N GLY A 11 -52.87 -12.94 -14.07
CA GLY A 11 -53.36 -11.77 -14.81
C GLY A 11 -52.37 -10.59 -14.78
N PRO A 12 -52.58 -9.58 -15.65
CA PRO A 12 -51.60 -8.54 -15.92
C PRO A 12 -51.66 -7.46 -14.85
N LYS A 13 -51.05 -7.70 -13.68
CA LYS A 13 -50.71 -6.71 -12.65
C LYS A 13 -49.93 -7.39 -11.52
N SER A 14 -48.65 -7.70 -11.72
CA SER A 14 -47.74 -7.86 -10.58
C SER A 14 -46.30 -7.50 -10.96
N LYS A 15 -45.69 -6.63 -10.17
CA LYS A 15 -44.27 -6.24 -10.27
C LYS A 15 -43.31 -7.39 -9.91
N THR A 16 -43.84 -8.53 -9.48
CA THR A 16 -43.14 -9.71 -9.00
C THR A 16 -42.55 -10.57 -10.13
N ALA A 17 -43.12 -10.52 -11.34
CA ALA A 17 -42.60 -11.25 -12.50
C ALA A 17 -41.30 -10.64 -13.05
N ALA A 18 -41.09 -9.32 -12.89
CA ALA A 18 -39.88 -8.63 -13.32
C ALA A 18 -38.68 -8.91 -12.39
N LEU A 19 -38.93 -9.09 -11.08
CA LEU A 19 -37.88 -9.36 -10.09
C LEU A 19 -37.30 -10.79 -10.23
N LEU A 20 -38.14 -11.77 -10.60
CA LEU A 20 -37.71 -13.15 -10.84
C LEU A 20 -36.91 -13.33 -12.14
N LEU A 21 -37.15 -12.48 -13.15
CA LEU A 21 -36.34 -12.46 -14.38
C LEU A 21 -34.97 -11.79 -14.17
N ALA A 22 -34.88 -10.76 -13.31
CA ALA A 22 -33.62 -10.12 -12.97
C ALA A 22 -32.67 -11.03 -12.17
N LEU A 23 -33.20 -11.85 -11.26
CA LEU A 23 -32.42 -12.82 -10.48
C LEU A 23 -31.96 -14.05 -11.29
N GLY A 24 -32.64 -14.38 -12.38
CA GLY A 24 -32.25 -15.50 -13.27
C GLY A 24 -31.06 -15.21 -14.18
N LEU A 25 -30.75 -13.93 -14.45
CA LEU A 25 -29.61 -13.52 -15.29
C LEU A 25 -28.27 -13.51 -14.52
N VAL A 26 -28.29 -13.47 -13.18
CA VAL A 26 -27.07 -13.42 -12.35
C VAL A 26 -26.33 -14.77 -12.28
N CYS A 27 -26.98 -15.88 -12.63
CA CYS A 27 -26.37 -17.23 -12.55
C CYS A 27 -25.68 -17.73 -13.84
N ALA A 28 -25.60 -16.93 -14.92
CA ALA A 28 -25.13 -17.40 -16.23
C ALA A 28 -23.89 -16.68 -16.80
N ALA A 29 -23.05 -16.07 -15.96
CA ALA A 29 -21.79 -15.48 -16.39
C ALA A 29 -20.62 -16.02 -15.55
N ALA A 30 -20.17 -17.23 -15.88
CA ALA A 30 -18.88 -17.77 -15.47
C ALA A 30 -18.29 -18.56 -16.65
N GLY A 31 -17.23 -18.01 -17.25
CA GLY A 31 -16.42 -18.66 -18.28
C GLY A 31 -16.00 -17.71 -19.41
N PRO A 32 -14.69 -17.50 -19.67
CA PRO A 32 -14.25 -16.77 -20.84
C PRO A 32 -14.23 -17.73 -22.04
N ALA A 33 -15.05 -17.46 -23.04
CA ALA A 33 -14.92 -18.07 -24.36
C ALA A 33 -14.58 -16.96 -25.36
N VAL A 34 -13.31 -16.94 -25.78
CA VAL A 34 -12.82 -16.14 -26.90
C VAL A 34 -13.41 -16.73 -28.18
N THR A 35 -14.32 -16.01 -28.82
CA THR A 35 -14.62 -16.19 -30.26
C THR A 35 -14.88 -14.84 -30.89
N GLN A 36 -13.99 -14.46 -31.82
CA GLN A 36 -14.17 -13.35 -32.75
C GLN A 36 -15.40 -13.59 -33.63
N SER A 37 -16.30 -12.61 -33.70
CA SER A 37 -17.21 -12.46 -34.84
C SER A 37 -17.67 -11.01 -34.96
N THR A 38 -17.25 -10.37 -36.04
CA THR A 38 -17.74 -9.07 -36.56
C THR A 38 -19.23 -9.11 -36.89
N PRO A 39 -20.04 -8.07 -36.57
CA PRO A 39 -21.36 -7.88 -37.13
C PRO A 39 -21.42 -6.75 -38.18
N PRO A 40 -22.49 -6.71 -39.00
CA PRO A 40 -22.51 -6.00 -40.27
C PRO A 40 -22.99 -4.54 -40.17
N THR A 41 -22.57 -3.78 -41.18
CA THR A 41 -22.98 -2.41 -41.51
C THR A 41 -24.49 -2.26 -41.69
N ALA A 42 -25.07 -1.24 -41.06
CA ALA A 42 -26.39 -0.71 -41.39
C ALA A 42 -26.35 0.81 -41.45
N ASP A 43 -26.74 1.33 -42.62
CA ASP A 43 -26.85 2.74 -42.99
C ASP A 43 -27.85 3.50 -42.12
N VAL A 44 -27.43 4.65 -41.58
CA VAL A 44 -28.34 5.71 -41.13
C VAL A 44 -27.86 7.06 -41.66
N LYS A 45 -28.78 7.73 -42.35
CA LYS A 45 -28.65 8.99 -43.09
C LYS A 45 -28.52 10.20 -42.15
N PRO A 46 -27.74 11.24 -42.48
CA PRO A 46 -27.47 12.37 -41.58
C PRO A 46 -28.60 13.41 -41.52
N ALA A 47 -28.85 13.94 -40.32
CA ALA A 47 -29.68 15.13 -40.10
C ALA A 47 -28.84 16.41 -40.23
N ALA A 48 -29.45 17.43 -40.84
CA ALA A 48 -28.87 18.72 -41.19
C ALA A 48 -28.61 19.65 -39.96
N PRO A 49 -27.72 20.64 -40.09
CA PRO A 49 -27.26 21.48 -38.97
C PRO A 49 -28.19 22.67 -38.70
N GLU A 50 -28.43 22.96 -37.42
CA GLU A 50 -29.05 24.21 -36.99
C GLU A 50 -28.01 25.34 -36.86
N THR A 51 -28.46 26.51 -37.29
CA THR A 51 -27.73 27.72 -37.62
C THR A 51 -27.44 28.61 -36.41
N VAL A 52 -26.20 29.13 -36.33
CA VAL A 52 -25.78 30.22 -35.44
C VAL A 52 -26.03 31.58 -36.10
N PRO A 53 -26.55 32.59 -35.37
CA PRO A 53 -26.37 34.01 -35.71
C PRO A 53 -25.58 34.79 -34.62
N PRO A 54 -25.07 36.01 -34.93
CA PRO A 54 -23.64 36.31 -34.78
C PRO A 54 -23.28 37.38 -33.73
N ALA A 55 -21.97 37.53 -33.52
CA ALA A 55 -21.31 38.55 -32.70
C ALA A 55 -21.45 39.99 -33.25
N ALA A 56 -21.42 40.97 -32.34
CA ALA A 56 -21.20 42.38 -32.63
C ALA A 56 -20.38 43.08 -31.53
N THR A 57 -19.75 44.18 -31.92
CA THR A 57 -18.46 44.74 -31.47
C THR A 57 -18.51 45.96 -30.54
N SER A 58 -17.45 46.11 -29.72
CA SER A 58 -16.70 47.29 -29.25
C SER A 58 -17.35 48.68 -28.99
N ALA A 59 -17.07 49.24 -27.79
CA ALA A 59 -16.52 50.60 -27.58
C ALA A 59 -16.06 50.84 -26.10
N SER A 60 -14.88 51.47 -25.91
CA SER A 60 -14.25 51.94 -24.63
C SER A 60 -14.75 53.36 -24.21
N PRO A 61 -14.17 54.17 -23.26
CA PRO A 61 -13.17 54.04 -22.14
C PRO A 61 -13.71 54.75 -20.82
N PRO A 62 -12.98 55.35 -19.83
CA PRO A 62 -11.53 55.57 -19.58
C PRO A 62 -10.99 55.25 -18.15
N GLY A 63 -9.66 55.33 -18.00
CA GLY A 63 -8.91 54.96 -16.78
C GLY A 63 -8.68 56.07 -15.76
N LEU A 64 -7.93 55.74 -14.69
CA LEU A 64 -7.19 56.70 -13.87
C LEU A 64 -6.20 56.03 -12.90
N ASP A 65 -5.07 56.72 -12.79
CA ASP A 65 -3.85 56.59 -12.01
C ASP A 65 -3.84 55.87 -10.65
N LEU A 66 -2.73 55.16 -10.46
CA LEU A 66 -2.19 54.66 -9.19
C LEU A 66 -1.61 55.79 -8.32
N LYS A 67 -1.86 55.74 -7.02
CA LYS A 67 -0.97 56.31 -5.99
C LYS A 67 -0.64 55.26 -4.92
N PRO A 68 0.62 55.16 -4.47
CA PRO A 68 1.07 54.17 -3.50
C PRO A 68 0.75 54.58 -2.06
N TYR A 69 0.27 53.64 -1.25
CA TYR A 69 0.10 53.82 0.20
C TYR A 69 1.37 53.38 0.94
N VAL A 70 1.95 54.32 1.70
CA VAL A 70 3.07 54.14 2.62
C VAL A 70 2.51 53.89 4.03
N PRO A 71 3.08 52.96 4.82
CA PRO A 71 2.51 52.54 6.11
C PRO A 71 2.86 53.52 7.23
N ALA A 72 1.99 53.60 8.24
CA ALA A 72 2.29 54.25 9.53
C ALA A 72 2.15 53.23 10.68
N PRO A 73 2.95 53.37 11.76
CA PRO A 73 3.27 52.28 12.69
C PRO A 73 2.44 52.30 13.99
N ALA A 74 2.67 51.22 14.75
CA ALA A 74 2.12 50.82 16.04
C ALA A 74 1.68 51.92 17.03
N SER A 75 0.62 51.62 17.80
CA SER A 75 0.46 52.15 19.15
C SER A 75 0.09 51.07 20.16
N GLU A 76 0.69 51.22 21.33
CA GLU A 76 0.64 50.39 22.51
C GLU A 76 -0.71 50.45 23.26
N ALA A 77 -0.86 49.44 24.14
CA ALA A 77 -1.48 49.46 25.46
C ALA A 77 -2.99 49.74 25.59
N ALA A 78 -3.71 48.81 26.20
CA ALA A 78 -3.97 48.89 27.65
C ALA A 78 -4.71 47.66 28.20
N SER A 79 -4.36 47.38 29.45
CA SER A 79 -4.82 46.36 30.38
C SER A 79 -6.33 46.28 30.63
N SER A 80 -6.81 45.08 30.96
CA SER A 80 -7.74 44.95 32.09
C SER A 80 -7.47 43.66 32.88
N SER A 81 -7.38 43.84 34.19
CA SER A 81 -7.14 42.85 35.23
C SER A 81 -8.45 42.20 35.68
N ALA A 82 -8.46 40.87 35.85
CA ALA A 82 -9.39 40.20 36.75
C ALA A 82 -8.66 39.07 37.49
N THR A 83 -8.56 39.27 38.80
CA THR A 83 -7.95 38.40 39.80
C THR A 83 -8.88 37.25 40.17
N ALA A 84 -8.36 36.03 40.22
CA ALA A 84 -9.00 34.89 40.88
C ALA A 84 -8.00 34.22 41.84
N SER A 85 -8.42 34.15 43.10
CA SER A 85 -7.66 33.69 44.27
C SER A 85 -7.39 32.18 44.24
N VAL A 86 -6.12 31.80 44.38
CA VAL A 86 -5.66 30.41 44.54
C VAL A 86 -5.50 30.09 46.04
N ARG A 87 -6.14 29.02 46.52
CA ARG A 87 -5.86 28.42 47.84
C ARG A 87 -4.53 27.65 47.81
N PRO A 88 -3.68 27.75 48.85
CA PRO A 88 -2.41 27.03 48.89
C PRO A 88 -2.61 25.55 49.28
N ARG A 89 -2.02 24.63 48.52
CA ARG A 89 -1.85 23.22 48.91
C ARG A 89 -0.68 23.06 49.91
N PRO A 90 -0.74 22.07 50.82
CA PRO A 90 0.28 21.89 51.84
C PRO A 90 1.59 21.33 51.29
N LYS A 91 2.72 21.78 51.86
CA LYS A 91 4.08 21.32 51.55
C LYS A 91 4.26 19.83 51.96
N PRO A 92 4.87 18.97 51.12
CA PRO A 92 5.27 17.63 51.54
C PRO A 92 6.49 17.67 52.48
N LYS A 93 6.53 16.79 53.48
CA LYS A 93 7.67 16.58 54.38
C LYS A 93 8.86 15.93 53.64
N PRO A 94 10.11 16.13 54.10
CA PRO A 94 11.29 15.50 53.51
C PRO A 94 11.26 13.98 53.73
N VAL A 95 11.43 13.21 52.66
CA VAL A 95 11.61 11.76 52.70
C VAL A 95 13.11 11.46 52.80
N ALA A 96 13.50 10.59 53.73
CA ALA A 96 14.87 10.14 53.94
C ALA A 96 15.41 9.37 52.71
N PRO A 97 16.73 9.38 52.45
CA PRO A 97 17.31 8.65 51.33
C PRO A 97 17.16 7.12 51.52
N PRO A 98 16.97 6.35 50.44
CA PRO A 98 16.80 4.90 50.53
C PRO A 98 18.09 4.21 50.99
N ALA A 99 17.95 3.20 51.84
CA ALA A 99 19.03 2.31 52.25
C ALA A 99 19.58 1.50 51.06
N PRO A 100 20.87 1.11 51.08
CA PRO A 100 21.45 0.26 50.04
C PRO A 100 20.75 -1.11 49.97
N PRO A 101 20.62 -1.72 48.79
CA PRO A 101 19.89 -2.97 48.63
C PRO A 101 20.61 -4.12 49.35
N VAL A 102 19.83 -4.85 50.16
CA VAL A 102 20.21 -6.16 50.72
C VAL A 102 20.26 -7.19 49.59
N PRO A 103 21.23 -8.12 49.55
CA PRO A 103 21.32 -9.13 48.49
C PRO A 103 20.13 -10.10 48.57
N ALA A 104 19.41 -10.26 47.47
CA ALA A 104 18.40 -11.33 47.34
C ALA A 104 19.09 -12.70 47.13
N PRO A 105 18.49 -13.82 47.56
CA PRO A 105 19.09 -15.14 47.45
C PRO A 105 19.22 -15.57 45.99
N ALA A 106 20.32 -16.27 45.69
CA ALA A 106 20.62 -16.81 44.36
C ALA A 106 19.50 -17.71 43.84
N VAL A 107 18.88 -17.32 42.74
CA VAL A 107 18.07 -18.18 41.88
C VAL A 107 19.01 -18.75 40.81
N PRO A 108 19.07 -20.07 40.61
CA PRO A 108 20.00 -20.68 39.66
C PRO A 108 19.70 -20.24 38.22
N ALA A 109 20.75 -19.79 37.54
CA ALA A 109 20.71 -19.39 36.14
C ALA A 109 20.50 -20.61 35.23
N ASN A 110 19.34 -20.70 34.58
CA ASN A 110 19.19 -21.51 33.38
C ASN A 110 19.83 -20.74 32.22
N GLY A 111 20.99 -21.22 31.77
CA GLY A 111 21.73 -20.67 30.64
C GLY A 111 20.98 -20.79 29.30
N PRO A 112 21.46 -20.08 28.26
CA PRO A 112 20.85 -20.10 26.94
C PRO A 112 20.97 -21.50 26.31
N ILE A 113 19.82 -22.05 25.90
CA ILE A 113 19.77 -23.28 25.11
C ILE A 113 20.32 -22.95 23.71
N GLY A 114 21.59 -23.29 23.50
CA GLY A 114 22.19 -23.34 22.18
C GLY A 114 21.60 -24.51 21.40
N TYR A 115 21.01 -24.23 20.24
CA TYR A 115 20.63 -25.27 19.30
C TYR A 115 21.90 -25.79 18.60
N GLN A 116 22.51 -26.83 19.16
CA GLN A 116 23.40 -27.72 18.41
C GLN A 116 22.58 -28.91 17.91
N THR A 117 22.34 -28.96 16.60
CA THR A 117 21.83 -30.16 15.93
C THR A 117 23.02 -31.00 15.45
N THR A 118 23.43 -31.97 16.25
CA THR A 118 24.24 -33.11 15.78
C THR A 118 23.32 -34.11 15.07
N VAL A 119 23.48 -34.30 13.76
CA VAL A 119 22.85 -35.38 12.99
C VAL A 119 23.87 -36.52 12.83
N PRO A 120 23.51 -37.81 13.04
CA PRO A 120 24.41 -38.93 12.80
C PRO A 120 24.73 -39.11 11.31
N GLY A 121 25.99 -39.45 11.03
CA GLY A 121 26.60 -39.35 9.71
C GLY A 121 26.02 -40.26 8.62
N ALA A 122 25.65 -39.63 7.51
CA ALA A 122 25.82 -40.20 6.18
C ALA A 122 27.15 -39.67 5.62
N VAL A 123 28.08 -40.58 5.30
CA VAL A 123 29.34 -40.23 4.64
C VAL A 123 29.02 -39.80 3.20
N VAL A 124 28.78 -38.51 3.02
CA VAL A 124 28.75 -37.89 1.69
C VAL A 124 30.19 -37.64 1.28
N LYS A 125 30.64 -38.37 0.26
CA LYS A 125 31.94 -38.15 -0.39
C LYS A 125 31.99 -36.67 -0.82
N PRO A 126 33.02 -35.88 -0.43
CA PRO A 126 33.07 -34.47 -0.78
C PRO A 126 33.04 -34.34 -2.30
N ALA A 127 32.03 -33.64 -2.81
CA ALA A 127 32.01 -33.18 -4.18
C ALA A 127 33.25 -32.30 -4.39
N ALA A 128 33.90 -32.47 -5.54
CA ALA A 128 35.05 -31.66 -5.93
C ALA A 128 34.73 -30.17 -5.74
N PRO A 129 35.69 -29.34 -5.28
CA PRO A 129 35.46 -27.92 -5.09
C PRO A 129 34.91 -27.34 -6.39
N MET A 130 33.68 -26.86 -6.31
CA MET A 130 33.05 -26.08 -7.37
C MET A 130 33.99 -24.92 -7.64
N VAL A 131 34.48 -24.82 -8.87
CA VAL A 131 35.37 -23.75 -9.34
C VAL A 131 34.79 -22.45 -8.81
N ALA A 132 35.53 -21.77 -7.91
CA ALA A 132 35.17 -20.46 -7.43
C ALA A 132 34.80 -19.63 -8.66
N ALA A 133 33.57 -19.09 -8.68
CA ALA A 133 33.17 -18.13 -9.71
C ALA A 133 34.30 -17.11 -9.80
N SER A 134 34.95 -17.06 -10.97
CA SER A 134 36.04 -16.11 -11.22
C SER A 134 35.48 -14.75 -10.84
N ALA A 135 35.99 -14.15 -9.75
CA ALA A 135 35.71 -12.77 -9.44
C ALA A 135 36.01 -12.00 -10.73
N LEU A 136 35.00 -11.31 -11.27
CA LEU A 136 35.21 -10.42 -12.40
C LEU A 136 36.38 -9.50 -11.99
N PRO A 137 37.33 -9.23 -12.90
CA PRO A 137 38.38 -8.26 -12.61
C PRO A 137 37.69 -6.96 -12.15
N PRO A 138 38.22 -6.25 -11.15
CA PRO A 138 37.65 -4.97 -10.74
C PRO A 138 37.57 -4.09 -11.98
N ARG A 139 36.36 -3.84 -12.50
CA ARG A 139 36.15 -2.88 -13.57
C ARG A 139 36.70 -1.56 -13.01
N THR A 140 37.79 -1.11 -13.61
CA THR A 140 38.51 0.10 -13.23
C THR A 140 37.57 1.29 -13.19
N ALA A 141 37.88 2.27 -12.34
CA ALA A 141 37.24 3.58 -12.26
C ALA A 141 36.80 4.07 -13.65
N ALA A 142 35.51 4.42 -13.73
CA ALA A 142 34.70 4.52 -14.93
C ALA A 142 35.36 5.23 -16.13
N THR A 143 35.34 4.55 -17.28
CA THR A 143 35.43 5.22 -18.58
C THR A 143 34.37 6.34 -18.62
N PRO A 144 34.72 7.58 -19.03
CA PRO A 144 33.75 8.65 -19.17
C PRO A 144 32.56 8.19 -20.02
N ILE A 145 31.36 8.28 -19.47
CA ILE A 145 30.16 7.89 -20.19
C ILE A 145 29.76 9.07 -21.09
N SER A 146 29.49 8.79 -22.37
CA SER A 146 29.09 9.83 -23.32
C SER A 146 27.71 10.38 -22.95
N ALA A 147 27.62 11.69 -22.70
CA ALA A 147 26.34 12.36 -22.47
C ALA A 147 25.40 12.25 -23.69
N GLU A 148 25.95 12.29 -24.91
CA GLU A 148 25.19 12.13 -26.15
C GLU A 148 24.58 10.73 -26.28
N ASP A 149 25.31 9.70 -25.85
CA ASP A 149 24.82 8.31 -25.85
C ASP A 149 23.69 8.12 -24.84
N ILE A 150 23.88 8.61 -23.60
CA ILE A 150 22.81 8.62 -22.57
C ILE A 150 21.58 9.35 -23.08
N GLU A 151 21.75 10.54 -23.66
CA GLU A 151 20.63 11.35 -24.15
C GLU A 151 19.87 10.63 -25.27
N THR A 152 20.59 10.07 -26.25
CA THR A 152 20.00 9.34 -27.39
C THR A 152 19.22 8.13 -26.93
N PHE A 153 19.81 7.32 -26.05
CA PHE A 153 19.16 6.14 -25.47
C PHE A 153 17.91 6.53 -24.66
N THR A 154 18.06 7.53 -23.78
CA THR A 154 16.98 7.99 -22.89
C THR A 154 15.82 8.56 -23.69
N ASP A 155 16.08 9.35 -24.73
CA ASP A 155 15.04 9.89 -25.61
C ASP A 155 14.23 8.78 -26.27
N SER A 156 14.87 7.70 -26.69
CA SER A 156 14.17 6.57 -27.28
C SER A 156 13.31 5.85 -26.23
N VAL A 157 13.91 5.43 -25.10
CA VAL A 157 13.21 4.62 -24.10
C VAL A 157 12.06 5.39 -23.46
N VAL A 158 12.31 6.62 -22.99
CA VAL A 158 11.32 7.40 -22.27
C VAL A 158 10.14 7.73 -23.17
N ARG A 159 10.36 8.16 -24.42
CA ARG A 159 9.25 8.46 -25.34
C ARG A 159 8.45 7.22 -25.68
N THR A 160 9.10 6.08 -25.93
CA THR A 160 8.41 4.83 -26.24
C THR A 160 7.53 4.37 -25.08
N LEU A 161 8.07 4.35 -23.85
CA LEU A 161 7.32 3.92 -22.68
C LEU A 161 6.22 4.93 -22.30
N MET A 162 6.46 6.23 -22.41
CA MET A 162 5.41 7.24 -22.21
C MET A 162 4.25 7.06 -23.19
N GLN A 163 4.53 6.75 -24.46
CA GLN A 163 3.50 6.49 -25.46
C GLN A 163 2.75 5.19 -25.19
N ARG A 164 3.45 4.11 -24.84
CA ARG A 164 2.87 2.80 -24.54
C ARG A 164 1.95 2.86 -23.32
N ASP A 165 2.39 3.53 -22.26
CA ASP A 165 1.74 3.50 -20.95
C ASP A 165 0.88 4.75 -20.69
N HIS A 166 0.68 5.61 -21.69
CA HIS A 166 -0.08 6.85 -21.58
C HIS A 166 0.40 7.73 -20.42
N VAL A 167 1.69 8.10 -20.43
CA VAL A 167 2.27 9.01 -19.44
C VAL A 167 2.38 10.40 -20.04
N LEU A 168 1.81 11.40 -19.38
CA LEU A 168 1.76 12.76 -19.89
C LEU A 168 3.10 13.50 -19.77
N GLY A 169 3.77 13.38 -18.62
CA GLY A 169 5.00 14.10 -18.32
C GLY A 169 5.98 13.28 -17.50
N ALA A 170 7.27 13.46 -17.80
CA ALA A 170 8.36 12.84 -17.05
C ALA A 170 9.59 13.76 -16.98
N THR A 171 10.37 13.63 -15.91
CA THR A 171 11.66 14.31 -15.73
C THR A 171 12.76 13.31 -15.39
N VAL A 172 13.96 13.51 -15.92
CA VAL A 172 15.10 12.59 -15.79
C VAL A 172 16.37 13.35 -15.44
N ALA A 173 17.14 12.82 -14.50
CA ALA A 173 18.51 13.21 -14.22
C ALA A 173 19.45 12.00 -14.26
N VAL A 174 20.60 12.15 -14.92
CA VAL A 174 21.70 11.19 -14.88
C VAL A 174 22.98 11.96 -14.54
N VAL A 175 23.71 11.50 -13.52
CA VAL A 175 24.97 12.10 -13.06
C VAL A 175 26.08 11.07 -13.01
N GLN A 176 27.31 11.46 -13.36
CA GLN A 176 28.51 10.66 -13.10
C GLN A 176 29.45 11.46 -12.19
N GLY A 177 29.65 10.97 -10.96
CA GLY A 177 30.32 11.72 -9.91
C GLY A 177 29.60 13.05 -9.63
N ASN A 178 30.31 14.16 -9.80
CA ASN A 178 29.77 15.51 -9.64
C ASN A 178 29.33 16.16 -10.96
N THR A 179 29.26 15.40 -12.06
CA THR A 179 28.95 15.94 -13.39
C THR A 179 27.57 15.46 -13.84
N PRO A 180 26.58 16.35 -14.03
CA PRO A 180 25.34 16.02 -14.71
C PRO A 180 25.62 15.66 -16.16
N LEU A 181 25.22 14.44 -16.57
CA LEU A 181 25.30 13.95 -17.94
C LEU A 181 23.98 14.17 -18.69
N LEU A 182 22.85 14.15 -17.98
CA LEU A 182 21.52 14.43 -18.53
C LEU A 182 20.65 15.12 -17.48
N LEU A 183 19.97 16.18 -17.89
CA LEU A 183 18.86 16.80 -17.17
C LEU A 183 17.77 17.11 -18.21
N LYS A 184 16.67 16.37 -18.19
CA LYS A 184 15.69 16.47 -19.28
C LYS A 184 14.25 16.29 -18.83
N GLY A 185 13.38 17.09 -19.43
CA GLY A 185 11.92 17.01 -19.28
C GLY A 185 11.26 16.49 -20.55
N TYR A 186 10.23 15.69 -20.39
CA TYR A 186 9.44 15.10 -21.47
C TYR A 186 7.96 15.40 -21.24
N GLY A 187 7.24 15.76 -22.30
CA GLY A 187 5.79 16.00 -22.22
C GLY A 187 5.42 17.28 -21.46
N TYR A 188 4.37 17.21 -20.64
CA TYR A 188 3.76 18.35 -19.96
C TYR A 188 3.60 18.13 -18.46
N ASP A 189 3.83 19.18 -17.67
CA ASP A 189 3.58 19.18 -16.22
C ASP A 189 2.24 19.81 -15.83
N ARG A 190 1.61 20.55 -16.76
CA ARG A 190 0.34 21.25 -16.58
C ARG A 190 -0.35 21.41 -17.93
N LEU A 191 -1.68 21.30 -17.96
CA LEU A 191 -2.49 21.49 -19.16
C LEU A 191 -3.16 22.88 -19.23
N ALA A 192 -3.35 23.56 -18.10
CA ALA A 192 -4.02 24.86 -18.04
C ALA A 192 -3.32 25.83 -17.06
N PRO A 193 -2.51 26.79 -17.54
CA PRO A 193 -2.03 26.91 -18.92
C PRO A 193 -1.09 25.76 -19.29
N LEU A 194 -1.03 25.42 -20.58
CA LEU A 194 -0.17 24.35 -21.08
C LEU A 194 1.31 24.68 -20.80
N ARG A 195 1.99 23.83 -20.02
CA ARG A 195 3.39 24.01 -19.65
C ARG A 195 4.16 22.70 -19.83
N ARG A 196 5.29 22.79 -20.55
CA ARG A 196 6.19 21.66 -20.76
C ARG A 196 6.97 21.37 -19.50
N VAL A 197 7.33 20.11 -19.30
CA VAL A 197 8.25 19.74 -18.22
C VAL A 197 9.60 20.41 -18.43
N ASP A 198 10.03 21.19 -17.44
CA ASP A 198 11.37 21.75 -17.31
C ASP A 198 12.11 21.01 -16.18
N PRO A 199 13.24 20.34 -16.47
CA PRO A 199 14.00 19.59 -15.46
C PRO A 199 14.56 20.45 -14.32
N ASN A 200 14.59 21.78 -14.46
CA ASN A 200 15.13 22.70 -13.45
C ASN A 200 14.06 23.28 -12.52
N SER A 201 12.82 23.40 -12.99
CA SER A 201 11.74 24.10 -12.26
C SER A 201 10.52 23.23 -11.99
N SER A 202 10.15 22.30 -12.88
CA SER A 202 8.96 21.46 -12.70
C SER A 202 9.10 20.54 -11.49
N LEU A 203 8.34 20.85 -10.43
CA LEU A 203 8.36 20.10 -9.17
C LEU A 203 7.44 18.87 -9.27
N PHE A 204 8.04 17.68 -9.32
CA PHE A 204 7.32 16.41 -9.27
C PHE A 204 7.25 15.92 -7.83
N ARG A 205 6.10 15.36 -7.41
CA ARG A 205 6.05 14.60 -6.16
C ARG A 205 6.89 13.34 -6.32
N ILE A 206 7.83 13.11 -5.41
CA ILE A 206 8.76 11.96 -5.49
C ILE A 206 8.39 10.81 -4.54
N GLY A 207 7.27 10.96 -3.82
CA GLY A 207 6.73 9.95 -2.91
C GLY A 207 7.79 9.40 -1.97
N SER A 208 7.95 8.07 -1.96
CA SER A 208 8.85 7.38 -1.02
C SER A 208 10.35 7.66 -1.21
N VAL A 209 10.79 8.28 -2.31
CA VAL A 209 12.17 8.80 -2.43
C VAL A 209 12.48 9.79 -1.29
N THR A 210 11.46 10.44 -0.73
CA THR A 210 11.55 11.31 0.44
C THR A 210 12.26 10.65 1.64
N LYS A 211 12.13 9.33 1.81
CA LYS A 211 12.76 8.60 2.93
C LYS A 211 14.28 8.72 2.91
N THR A 212 14.88 8.85 1.73
CA THR A 212 16.33 9.11 1.58
C THR A 212 16.75 10.35 2.36
N PHE A 213 15.95 11.43 2.35
CA PHE A 213 16.23 12.63 3.13
C PHE A 213 16.15 12.35 4.64
N THR A 214 15.12 11.64 5.09
CA THR A 214 14.97 11.23 6.49
C THR A 214 16.16 10.42 6.97
N TRP A 215 16.66 9.49 6.16
CA TRP A 215 17.80 8.66 6.52
C TRP A 215 19.13 9.41 6.50
N ILE A 216 19.30 10.38 5.61
CA ILE A 216 20.45 11.31 5.65
C ILE A 216 20.46 12.08 6.97
N VAL A 217 19.33 12.66 7.38
CA VAL A 217 19.24 13.35 8.69
C VAL A 217 19.46 12.38 9.84
N ALA A 218 18.94 11.15 9.77
CA ALA A 218 19.18 10.13 10.78
C ALA A 218 20.68 9.87 11.00
N ARG A 219 21.44 9.78 9.91
CA ARG A 219 22.90 9.63 9.97
C ARG A 219 23.58 10.87 10.57
N GLN A 220 23.16 12.08 10.21
CA GLN A 220 23.69 13.31 10.83
C GLN A 220 23.44 13.37 12.34
N GLU A 221 22.26 12.95 12.80
CA GLU A 221 21.90 12.94 14.22
C GLU A 221 22.66 11.84 14.99
N LEU A 222 22.91 10.69 14.34
CA LEU A 222 23.77 9.61 14.87
C LEU A 222 25.22 10.09 15.03
N GLU A 223 25.78 10.73 14.01
CA GLU A 223 27.14 11.30 14.04
C GLU A 223 27.29 12.35 15.15
N ALA A 224 26.25 13.16 15.36
CA ALA A 224 26.23 14.15 16.42
C ALA A 224 25.95 13.57 17.82
N GLY A 225 25.71 12.26 17.95
CA GLY A 225 25.40 11.60 19.21
C GLY A 225 24.07 12.03 19.84
N ARG A 226 23.16 12.64 19.07
CA ARG A 226 21.85 13.11 19.55
C ARG A 226 20.78 12.03 19.55
N ILE A 227 20.99 10.97 18.77
CA ILE A 227 20.18 9.76 18.75
C ILE A 227 21.12 8.55 18.74
N GLN A 228 20.67 7.42 19.29
CA GLN A 228 21.42 6.16 19.27
C GLN A 228 20.64 5.10 18.47
N MET A 229 21.36 4.38 17.61
CA MET A 229 20.82 3.41 16.66
C MET A 229 19.93 2.35 17.33
N ASP A 230 20.38 1.82 18.47
CA ASP A 230 19.78 0.66 19.15
C ASP A 230 19.05 1.03 20.46
N SER A 231 18.80 2.32 20.67
CA SER A 231 17.98 2.80 21.80
C SER A 231 16.50 2.87 21.39
N SER A 232 15.58 2.74 22.36
CA SER A 232 14.15 2.92 22.09
C SER A 232 13.90 4.27 21.42
N ILE A 233 13.15 4.25 20.31
CA ILE A 233 12.71 5.45 19.60
C ILE A 233 11.81 6.32 20.49
N GLY A 234 11.12 5.70 21.46
CA GLY A 234 10.28 6.40 22.43
C GLY A 234 11.05 7.37 23.33
N ASN A 235 12.38 7.24 23.44
CA ASN A 235 13.22 8.20 24.16
C ASN A 235 13.29 9.58 23.49
N TYR A 236 12.93 9.66 22.20
CA TYR A 236 13.05 10.87 21.38
C TYR A 236 11.68 11.41 20.93
N LEU A 237 10.58 10.83 21.44
CA LEU A 237 9.23 11.15 21.03
C LEU A 237 8.36 11.51 22.26
N PRO A 238 7.42 12.45 22.11
CA PRO A 238 6.40 12.69 23.13
C PRO A 238 5.56 11.42 23.42
N ALA A 239 5.18 11.23 24.68
CA ALA A 239 4.43 10.04 25.12
C ALA A 239 3.01 9.95 24.51
N ASP A 240 2.45 11.08 24.06
CA ASP A 240 1.19 11.15 23.35
C ASP A 240 1.35 11.00 21.83
N VAL A 241 2.57 10.92 21.30
CA VAL A 241 2.84 10.57 19.89
C VAL A 241 3.17 9.07 19.79
N TYR A 242 4.00 8.58 20.70
CA TYR A 242 4.43 7.19 20.74
C TYR A 242 4.30 6.60 22.14
N SER A 243 3.75 5.39 22.22
CA SER A 243 3.72 4.61 23.45
C SER A 243 4.26 3.20 23.21
N GLU A 244 5.10 2.75 24.15
CA GLU A 244 5.63 1.40 24.15
C GLU A 244 4.52 0.38 24.48
N ASP A 245 4.38 -0.62 23.62
CA ASP A 245 3.54 -1.80 23.90
C ASP A 245 4.39 -2.88 24.57
N ARG A 246 4.20 -3.07 25.87
CA ARG A 246 5.00 -3.98 26.71
C ARG A 246 5.01 -5.45 26.26
N ARG A 247 4.17 -5.85 25.31
CA ARG A 247 4.16 -7.20 24.71
C ARG A 247 5.33 -7.45 23.76
N PHE A 248 5.97 -6.39 23.26
CA PHE A 248 7.04 -6.46 22.28
C PHE A 248 8.30 -5.74 22.78
N LYS A 249 9.44 -6.05 22.16
CA LYS A 249 10.67 -5.28 22.38
C LYS A 249 10.47 -3.80 21.98
N PRO A 250 11.23 -2.85 22.56
CA PRO A 250 11.26 -1.48 22.06
C PRO A 250 11.64 -1.43 20.59
N ILE A 251 11.03 -0.51 19.84
CA ILE A 251 11.46 -0.21 18.46
C ILE A 251 12.64 0.74 18.54
N THR A 252 13.69 0.50 17.78
CA THR A 252 14.86 1.38 17.68
C THR A 252 14.93 2.05 16.30
N LEU A 253 15.87 2.99 16.13
CA LEU A 253 16.10 3.60 14.82
C LEU A 253 16.53 2.55 13.77
N ARG A 254 17.24 1.48 14.19
CA ARG A 254 17.59 0.35 13.31
C ARG A 254 16.37 -0.30 12.69
N GLU A 255 15.38 -0.68 13.49
CA GLU A 255 14.20 -1.34 12.96
C GLU A 255 13.31 -0.41 12.12
N LEU A 256 13.40 0.91 12.33
CA LEU A 256 12.74 1.87 11.45
C LEU A 256 13.45 2.00 10.09
N MET A 257 14.79 2.03 10.08
CA MET A 257 15.59 2.07 8.85
C MET A 257 15.53 0.78 8.03
N ASP A 258 15.36 -0.37 8.67
CA ASP A 258 15.30 -1.68 8.00
C ASP A 258 13.87 -2.20 7.81
N HIS A 259 12.87 -1.36 8.07
CA HIS A 259 11.46 -1.71 7.97
C HIS A 259 11.04 -2.96 8.77
N THR A 260 11.71 -3.24 9.89
CA THR A 260 11.47 -4.41 10.75
C THR A 260 10.79 -4.06 12.07
N SER A 261 10.12 -2.91 12.16
CA SER A 261 9.49 -2.40 13.40
C SER A 261 8.34 -3.26 13.96
N GLY A 262 7.75 -4.11 13.11
CA GLY A 262 6.66 -5.02 13.48
C GLY A 262 5.26 -4.40 13.50
N TYR A 263 5.11 -3.18 12.98
CA TYR A 263 3.80 -2.59 12.73
C TYR A 263 3.03 -3.33 11.63
N GLU A 264 1.70 -3.36 11.76
CA GLU A 264 0.80 -3.56 10.62
C GLU A 264 0.85 -2.34 9.69
N ASP A 265 0.32 -2.48 8.47
CA ASP A 265 0.26 -1.39 7.49
C ASP A 265 -1.19 -0.94 7.34
N THR A 266 -1.54 0.21 7.95
CA THR A 266 -2.82 0.88 7.77
C THR A 266 -2.62 2.09 6.86
N SER A 267 -3.48 2.24 5.86
CA SER A 267 -3.37 3.34 4.90
C SER A 267 -4.71 3.85 4.36
N LEU A 268 -5.79 3.11 4.58
CA LEU A 268 -7.05 3.41 3.91
C LEU A 268 -7.73 4.65 4.51
N GLY A 269 -7.94 5.67 3.68
CA GLY A 269 -8.65 6.91 4.03
C GLY A 269 -7.86 7.93 4.85
N HIS A 270 -6.61 7.62 5.21
CA HIS A 270 -5.78 8.49 6.03
C HIS A 270 -4.34 8.66 5.49
N LEU A 271 -3.91 7.88 4.50
CA LEU A 271 -2.59 8.05 3.88
C LEU A 271 -2.50 9.34 3.04
N PHE A 272 -3.57 9.65 2.29
CA PHE A 272 -3.68 10.84 1.46
C PHE A 272 -4.98 11.60 1.74
N GLN A 273 -4.91 12.94 1.76
CA GLN A 273 -6.07 13.83 1.87
C GLN A 273 -6.18 14.67 0.61
N LEU A 274 -7.28 14.56 -0.14
CA LEU A 274 -7.52 15.39 -1.33
C LEU A 274 -8.24 16.70 -0.99
N ASN A 275 -8.93 16.76 0.15
CA ASN A 275 -9.64 17.94 0.59
C ASN A 275 -8.76 18.79 1.53
N GLY A 276 -8.20 19.88 1.01
CA GLY A 276 -7.37 20.82 1.77
C GLY A 276 -8.05 21.46 2.99
N SER A 277 -9.38 21.37 3.13
CA SER A 277 -10.10 21.83 4.33
C SER A 277 -10.14 20.82 5.49
N ARG A 278 -9.63 19.60 5.27
CA ARG A 278 -9.63 18.49 6.25
C ARG A 278 -8.23 18.01 6.61
N LEU A 279 -7.25 18.91 6.51
CA LEU A 279 -5.86 18.63 6.83
C LEU A 279 -5.68 18.55 8.36
N ILE A 280 -4.76 17.68 8.79
CA ILE A 280 -4.37 17.53 10.19
C ILE A 280 -2.84 17.54 10.31
N GLY A 281 -2.34 18.01 11.46
CA GLY A 281 -0.93 17.96 11.81
C GLY A 281 -0.42 16.55 12.12
N ALA A 282 0.90 16.42 12.25
CA ALA A 282 1.57 15.14 12.46
C ALA A 282 1.20 14.50 13.81
N ASP A 283 1.19 15.27 14.91
CA ASP A 283 0.89 14.78 16.24
C ASP A 283 -0.58 14.32 16.36
N SER A 284 -1.50 15.07 15.75
CA SER A 284 -2.91 14.67 15.69
C SER A 284 -3.08 13.37 14.91
N TYR A 285 -2.37 13.19 13.80
CA TYR A 285 -2.35 11.94 13.06
C TYR A 285 -1.77 10.79 13.90
N PHE A 286 -0.62 10.97 14.54
CA PHE A 286 0.00 9.92 15.38
C PHE A 286 -0.83 9.57 16.62
N ARG A 287 -1.71 10.45 17.09
CA ARG A 287 -2.66 10.14 18.16
C ARG A 287 -3.83 9.26 17.69
N VAL A 288 -4.35 9.53 16.49
CA VAL A 288 -5.54 8.88 15.95
C VAL A 288 -5.20 7.60 15.18
N HIS A 289 -4.19 7.66 14.32
CA HIS A 289 -3.81 6.59 13.39
C HIS A 289 -2.56 5.86 13.87
N ARG A 290 -2.72 5.03 14.92
CA ARG A 290 -1.65 4.17 15.43
C ARG A 290 -1.83 2.73 14.94
N PRO A 291 -1.04 2.25 13.98
CA PRO A 291 -1.08 0.85 13.58
C PRO A 291 -0.69 -0.04 14.77
N LYS A 292 -1.35 -1.19 14.90
CA LYS A 292 -1.01 -2.16 15.94
C LYS A 292 0.36 -2.78 15.65
N ARG A 293 1.06 -3.15 16.72
CA ARG A 293 2.18 -4.08 16.62
C ARG A 293 1.64 -5.50 16.54
N VAL A 294 2.08 -6.22 15.51
CA VAL A 294 1.59 -7.57 15.19
C VAL A 294 2.68 -8.62 15.16
N ARG A 295 3.96 -8.20 15.28
CA ARG A 295 5.14 -9.08 15.29
C ARG A 295 6.30 -8.43 16.05
N GLN A 296 7.33 -9.22 16.39
CA GLN A 296 8.47 -8.68 17.13
C GLN A 296 9.33 -7.76 16.24
N PRO A 297 9.88 -6.65 16.79
CA PRO A 297 10.87 -5.87 16.07
C PRO A 297 12.09 -6.71 15.69
N GLY A 298 12.61 -6.51 14.47
CA GLY A 298 13.75 -7.22 13.91
C GLY A 298 13.45 -8.60 13.30
N GLU A 299 12.18 -9.05 13.29
CA GLU A 299 11.84 -10.39 12.81
C GLU A 299 11.96 -10.54 11.29
N PHE A 300 11.38 -9.61 10.52
CA PHE A 300 11.53 -9.50 9.07
C PHE A 300 11.02 -8.13 8.59
N SER A 301 11.39 -7.76 7.35
CA SER A 301 10.98 -6.51 6.72
C SER A 301 9.50 -6.54 6.31
N ALA A 302 8.78 -5.51 6.74
CA ALA A 302 7.49 -5.12 6.21
C ALA A 302 7.49 -3.60 6.04
N TYR A 303 7.57 -3.15 4.78
CA TYR A 303 7.72 -1.74 4.43
C TYR A 303 6.66 -0.88 5.13
N SER A 304 7.09 0.24 5.72
CA SER A 304 6.26 1.04 6.61
C SER A 304 6.47 2.53 6.39
N ASN A 305 5.44 3.19 5.87
CA ASN A 305 5.39 4.65 5.79
C ASN A 305 5.28 5.27 7.20
N PHE A 306 4.47 4.66 8.07
CA PHE A 306 4.35 5.06 9.46
C PHE A 306 5.71 5.04 10.18
N GLY A 307 6.48 3.96 10.02
CA GLY A 307 7.80 3.84 10.65
C GLY A 307 8.79 4.92 10.20
N ALA A 308 8.84 5.21 8.90
CA ALA A 308 9.70 6.28 8.38
C ALA A 308 9.26 7.68 8.84
N ALA A 309 7.94 7.95 8.88
CA ALA A 309 7.42 9.21 9.39
C ALA A 309 7.67 9.37 10.90
N LEU A 310 7.55 8.28 11.66
CA LEU A 310 7.86 8.25 13.10
C LEU A 310 9.34 8.55 13.33
N ALA A 311 10.24 8.00 12.50
CA ALA A 311 11.66 8.34 12.55
C ALA A 311 11.87 9.84 12.25
N ALA A 312 11.27 10.38 11.19
CA ALA A 312 11.36 11.81 10.87
C ALA A 312 10.87 12.70 12.02
N ARG A 313 9.79 12.31 12.69
CA ARG A 313 9.27 13.01 13.88
C ARG A 313 10.24 12.96 15.05
N ALA A 314 10.90 11.82 15.30
CA ALA A 314 11.93 11.71 16.33
C ALA A 314 13.15 12.59 16.00
N LEU A 315 13.60 12.60 14.75
CA LEU A 315 14.73 13.42 14.30
C LEU A 315 14.43 14.91 14.38
N GLN A 316 13.19 15.32 14.10
CA GLN A 316 12.74 16.69 14.31
C GLN A 316 12.90 17.08 15.79
N GLN A 317 12.52 16.21 16.72
CA GLN A 317 12.65 16.45 18.16
C GLN A 317 14.12 16.54 18.59
N THR A 318 14.97 15.60 18.15
CA THR A 318 16.41 15.62 18.51
C THR A 318 17.13 16.84 17.94
N ALA A 319 16.78 17.25 16.73
CA ALA A 319 17.32 18.44 16.09
C ALA A 319 16.69 19.75 16.58
N ARG A 320 15.62 19.68 17.38
CA ARG A 320 14.81 20.83 17.86
C ARG A 320 14.27 21.69 16.72
N ALA A 321 13.88 21.05 15.62
CA ALA A 321 13.27 21.72 14.48
C ALA A 321 11.78 21.99 14.73
N LYS A 322 11.26 23.09 14.18
CA LYS A 322 9.85 23.47 14.31
C LYS A 322 8.92 22.39 13.75
N ASP A 323 9.23 21.90 12.56
CA ASP A 323 8.50 20.86 11.84
C ASP A 323 9.47 20.05 10.98
N VAL A 324 9.02 18.89 10.48
CA VAL A 324 9.83 18.01 9.59
C VAL A 324 10.26 18.73 8.29
N PRO A 325 9.41 19.53 7.62
CA PRO A 325 9.86 20.34 6.48
C PRO A 325 11.03 21.27 6.80
N THR A 326 10.98 22.03 7.90
CA THR A 326 12.07 22.91 8.35
C THR A 326 13.34 22.12 8.67
N LEU A 327 13.21 20.90 9.23
CA LEU A 327 14.34 20.01 9.44
C LEU A 327 15.05 19.71 8.11
N MET A 328 14.32 19.24 7.10
CA MET A 328 14.90 18.88 5.80
C MET A 328 15.48 20.09 5.05
N GLU A 329 14.78 21.22 5.09
CA GLU A 329 15.24 22.50 4.54
C GLU A 329 16.61 22.90 5.10
N THR A 330 16.74 22.87 6.43
CA THR A 330 17.96 23.33 7.13
C THR A 330 19.11 22.33 7.01
N ARG A 331 18.80 21.02 7.04
CA ARG A 331 19.81 19.96 7.14
C ARG A 331 20.30 19.44 5.79
N ILE A 332 19.52 19.62 4.73
CA ILE A 332 19.81 19.05 3.41
C ILE A 332 19.65 20.11 2.32
N PHE A 333 18.45 20.68 2.16
CA PHE A 333 18.15 21.43 0.93
C PHE A 333 18.95 22.73 0.82
N GLN A 334 19.00 23.53 1.88
CA GLN A 334 19.78 24.77 1.90
C GLN A 334 21.29 24.50 1.76
N PRO A 335 21.92 23.60 2.55
CA PRO A 335 23.32 23.26 2.35
C PRO A 335 23.64 22.78 0.95
N LEU A 336 22.78 21.97 0.34
CA LEU A 336 23.05 21.45 -1.01
C LEU A 336 22.64 22.42 -2.12
N GLY A 337 22.01 23.56 -1.81
CA GLY A 337 21.48 24.48 -2.83
C GLY A 337 20.32 23.89 -3.64
N MET A 338 19.56 22.96 -3.05
CA MET A 338 18.36 22.36 -3.64
C MET A 338 17.17 23.31 -3.44
N SER A 339 17.13 24.40 -4.18
CA SER A 339 16.15 25.48 -4.01
C SER A 339 14.75 25.15 -4.54
N HIS A 340 14.62 24.12 -5.37
CA HIS A 340 13.36 23.60 -5.91
C HIS A 340 13.10 22.20 -5.36
N THR A 341 13.25 22.06 -4.05
CA THR A 341 12.89 20.86 -3.30
C THR A 341 12.24 21.26 -1.99
N SER A 342 11.06 20.69 -1.69
CA SER A 342 10.36 20.98 -0.44
C SER A 342 9.49 19.81 0.00
N LEU A 343 9.34 19.66 1.32
CA LEU A 343 8.32 18.81 1.94
C LEU A 343 7.03 19.60 2.28
N ARG A 344 7.00 20.90 2.01
CA ARG A 344 5.80 21.73 2.20
C ARG A 344 4.83 21.48 1.06
N GLU A 345 3.55 21.44 1.40
CA GLU A 345 2.47 21.17 0.45
C GLU A 345 1.62 22.44 0.23
N PRO A 346 0.98 22.61 -0.95
CA PRO A 346 0.19 23.78 -1.27
C PRO A 346 -1.21 23.69 -0.65
N TYR A 347 -1.52 24.47 0.38
CA TYR A 347 -2.88 24.48 0.95
C TYR A 347 -3.28 25.87 1.47
N ASN A 348 -4.59 26.11 1.57
CA ASN A 348 -5.12 27.32 2.18
C ASN A 348 -5.27 27.13 3.70
N SER A 349 -4.56 27.94 4.48
CA SER A 349 -4.59 27.91 5.94
C SER A 349 -5.84 28.57 6.55
N GLN A 350 -6.64 29.29 5.77
CA GLN A 350 -7.83 29.96 6.26
C GLN A 350 -8.90 28.96 6.74
N GLY A 351 -9.30 29.09 8.00
CA GLY A 351 -10.36 28.26 8.59
C GLY A 351 -9.91 26.86 9.04
N LEU A 352 -8.62 26.55 8.95
CA LEU A 352 -8.04 25.31 9.49
C LEU A 352 -7.61 25.50 10.95
N ASP A 353 -7.63 24.41 11.70
CA ASP A 353 -6.83 24.31 12.91
C ASP A 353 -5.35 24.18 12.50
N LEU A 354 -4.56 25.19 12.85
CA LEU A 354 -3.14 25.26 12.47
C LEU A 354 -2.24 24.58 13.49
N GLU A 355 -2.80 23.95 14.53
CA GLU A 355 -2.02 23.19 15.50
C GLU A 355 -1.22 22.09 14.77
N ASP A 356 0.11 22.20 14.85
CA ASP A 356 1.08 21.27 14.25
C ASP A 356 1.00 21.13 12.71
N LEU A 357 0.42 22.11 12.00
CA LEU A 357 0.54 22.21 10.55
C LEU A 357 1.80 23.02 10.16
N PRO A 358 2.65 22.50 9.25
CA PRO A 358 3.81 23.23 8.76
C PRO A 358 3.36 24.38 7.86
N THR A 359 4.10 25.48 7.79
CA THR A 359 3.80 26.58 6.84
C THR A 359 3.57 26.04 5.41
N PRO A 360 2.54 26.50 4.68
CA PRO A 360 2.27 26.08 3.30
C PRO A 360 3.47 26.30 2.37
N LEU A 361 3.48 25.59 1.25
CA LEU A 361 4.45 25.83 0.18
C LEU A 361 4.38 27.29 -0.31
N SER A 362 5.52 27.89 -0.66
CA SER A 362 5.56 29.28 -1.12
C SER A 362 4.81 29.45 -2.44
N ALA A 363 4.39 30.68 -2.74
CA ALA A 363 3.65 30.98 -3.96
C ALA A 363 4.48 30.69 -5.22
N GLU A 364 5.79 30.94 -5.16
CA GLU A 364 6.74 30.71 -6.25
C GLU A 364 6.84 29.21 -6.56
N LEU A 365 7.15 28.39 -5.56
CA LEU A 365 7.24 26.93 -5.76
C LEU A 365 5.87 26.31 -6.08
N THR A 366 4.77 26.91 -5.60
CA THR A 366 3.41 26.45 -5.97
C THR A 366 3.13 26.63 -7.46
N GLN A 367 3.63 27.70 -8.09
CA GLN A 367 3.49 27.89 -9.54
C GLN A 367 4.26 26.83 -10.34
N ASP A 368 5.36 26.33 -9.77
CA ASP A 368 6.26 25.37 -10.37
C ASP A 368 5.85 23.91 -10.17
N LEU A 369 4.92 23.62 -9.26
CA LEU A 369 4.35 22.28 -9.07
C LEU A 369 3.78 21.71 -10.37
N SER A 370 4.20 20.48 -10.69
CA SER A 370 3.49 19.65 -11.66
C SER A 370 2.12 19.28 -11.09
N ASP A 371 1.11 19.29 -11.95
CA ASP A 371 -0.15 18.63 -11.67
C ASP A 371 0.05 17.11 -11.76
N GLY A 372 -0.78 16.35 -11.05
CA GLY A 372 -0.88 14.90 -11.19
C GLY A 372 -2.02 14.54 -12.14
N PHE A 373 -1.85 13.49 -12.95
CA PHE A 373 -2.81 13.14 -14.00
C PHE A 373 -3.31 11.70 -13.93
N VAL A 374 -4.56 11.55 -14.35
CA VAL A 374 -5.21 10.26 -14.64
C VAL A 374 -5.48 10.17 -16.14
N TRP A 375 -5.17 9.02 -16.73
CA TRP A 375 -5.55 8.69 -18.10
C TRP A 375 -6.92 7.99 -18.06
N ASP A 376 -7.92 8.57 -18.73
CA ASP A 376 -9.31 8.07 -18.73
C ASP A 376 -9.63 7.11 -19.91
N GLY A 377 -8.63 6.78 -20.73
CA GLY A 377 -8.78 6.00 -21.96
C GLY A 377 -8.81 6.85 -23.24
N ALA A 378 -8.96 8.16 -23.15
CA ALA A 378 -8.98 9.09 -24.27
C ALA A 378 -8.23 10.41 -24.02
N THR A 379 -8.26 10.93 -22.79
CA THR A 379 -7.69 12.20 -22.38
C THR A 379 -6.99 12.11 -21.03
N TYR A 380 -6.30 13.20 -20.66
CA TYR A 380 -5.64 13.34 -19.37
C TYR A 380 -6.41 14.32 -18.50
N GLU A 381 -6.81 13.88 -17.31
CA GLU A 381 -7.49 14.71 -16.33
C GLU A 381 -6.52 15.08 -15.20
N ALA A 382 -6.36 16.39 -14.98
CA ALA A 382 -5.60 16.91 -13.84
C ALA A 382 -6.36 16.63 -12.53
N GLN A 383 -5.64 16.08 -11.55
CA GLN A 383 -6.21 15.69 -10.27
C GLN A 383 -5.90 16.70 -9.15
N PRO A 384 -6.74 16.76 -8.10
CA PRO A 384 -6.45 17.52 -6.90
C PRO A 384 -5.11 17.10 -6.26
N PHE A 385 -4.47 18.06 -5.58
CA PHE A 385 -3.25 17.78 -4.83
C PHE A 385 -3.50 16.76 -3.72
N GLU A 386 -2.62 15.79 -3.62
CA GLU A 386 -2.74 14.64 -2.72
C GLU A 386 -1.89 14.81 -1.46
N HIS A 387 -2.50 15.41 -0.44
CA HIS A 387 -1.79 15.80 0.76
C HIS A 387 -1.33 14.62 1.60
N ALA A 388 -0.07 14.64 2.04
CA ALA A 388 0.53 13.66 2.95
C ALA A 388 1.26 14.33 4.13
N ILE A 389 0.83 15.54 4.52
CA ILE A 389 1.45 16.38 5.57
C ILE A 389 1.90 15.60 6.82
N PRO A 390 1.06 14.75 7.45
CA PRO A 390 1.46 14.03 8.67
C PRO A 390 2.62 13.05 8.48
N LEU A 391 2.79 12.57 7.25
CA LEU A 391 3.79 11.60 6.83
C LEU A 391 4.85 12.25 5.94
N SER A 392 5.05 13.56 6.07
CA SER A 392 5.95 14.35 5.20
C SER A 392 7.35 13.74 5.09
N GLY A 393 7.95 13.23 6.17
CA GLY A 393 9.25 12.55 6.14
C GLY A 393 9.28 11.18 5.43
N ALA A 394 8.12 10.63 5.09
CA ALA A 394 8.00 9.37 4.35
C ALA A 394 7.60 9.56 2.89
N LEU A 395 6.81 10.59 2.56
CA LEU A 395 6.14 10.72 1.24
C LEU A 395 6.04 12.16 0.70
N GLY A 396 6.37 13.17 1.51
CA GLY A 396 5.91 14.55 1.28
C GLY A 396 6.74 15.40 0.33
N ALA A 397 7.88 14.93 -0.18
CA ALA A 397 8.76 15.76 -0.98
C ALA A 397 8.24 15.94 -2.42
N SER A 398 8.35 17.18 -2.90
CA SER A 398 8.40 17.52 -4.31
C SER A 398 9.81 18.02 -4.67
N SER A 399 10.33 17.63 -5.83
CA SER A 399 11.69 17.98 -6.27
C SER A 399 11.79 18.06 -7.80
N THR A 400 12.92 18.56 -8.29
CA THR A 400 13.26 18.66 -9.72
C THR A 400 14.40 17.69 -10.08
N ALA A 401 14.58 17.40 -11.37
CA ALA A 401 15.72 16.61 -11.82
C ALA A 401 17.07 17.25 -11.45
N GLN A 402 17.17 18.58 -11.58
CA GLN A 402 18.38 19.34 -11.22
C GLN A 402 18.74 19.21 -9.73
N ASP A 403 17.76 19.29 -8.83
CA ASP A 403 18.03 19.17 -7.39
C ASP A 403 18.38 17.73 -7.01
N MET A 404 17.66 16.74 -7.57
CA MET A 404 17.96 15.33 -7.34
C MET A 404 19.33 14.93 -7.91
N ALA A 405 19.78 15.54 -9.01
CA ALA A 405 21.14 15.39 -9.50
C ALA A 405 22.19 15.81 -8.47
N ARG A 406 21.97 16.94 -7.76
CA ARG A 406 22.87 17.41 -6.70
C ARG A 406 22.87 16.47 -5.49
N LEU A 407 21.71 15.94 -5.10
CA LEU A 407 21.61 14.91 -4.07
C LEU A 407 22.41 13.65 -4.43
N MET A 408 22.23 13.13 -5.65
CA MET A 408 22.95 11.94 -6.13
C MET A 408 24.45 12.17 -6.19
N ALA A 409 24.89 13.32 -6.71
CA ALA A 409 26.30 13.70 -6.73
C ALA A 409 26.92 13.76 -5.33
N MET A 410 26.21 14.30 -4.34
CA MET A 410 26.64 14.31 -2.94
C MET A 410 26.75 12.87 -2.36
N MET A 411 25.80 11.99 -2.66
CA MET A 411 25.84 10.60 -2.20
C MET A 411 26.97 9.78 -2.84
N LEU A 412 27.24 10.02 -4.13
CA LEU A 412 28.38 9.44 -4.85
C LEU A 412 29.72 9.99 -4.32
N GLY A 413 29.77 11.28 -4.00
CA GLY A 413 30.88 11.98 -3.34
C GLY A 413 31.07 11.63 -1.86
N ASN A 414 30.48 10.54 -1.37
CA ASN A 414 30.59 10.07 0.02
C ASN A 414 30.18 11.13 1.06
N GLY A 415 29.10 11.86 0.78
CA GLY A 415 28.60 12.90 1.67
C GLY A 415 29.13 14.31 1.36
N GLN A 416 29.95 14.46 0.31
CA GLN A 416 30.58 15.72 -0.05
C GLN A 416 30.20 16.19 -1.45
N ILE A 417 29.91 17.48 -1.59
CA ILE A 417 29.74 18.18 -2.88
C ILE A 417 30.12 19.65 -2.71
N ASP A 418 30.79 20.26 -3.70
CA ASP A 418 31.11 21.70 -3.73
C ASP A 418 31.75 22.26 -2.44
N GLY A 419 32.58 21.44 -1.76
CA GLY A 419 33.23 21.80 -0.49
C GLY A 419 32.36 21.65 0.76
N ILE A 420 31.10 21.23 0.62
CA ILE A 420 30.12 21.02 1.69
C ILE A 420 30.13 19.55 2.08
N GLN A 421 30.30 19.26 3.38
CA GLN A 421 30.21 17.92 3.94
C GLN A 421 28.88 17.77 4.68
N LEU A 422 28.03 16.86 4.21
CA LEU A 422 26.70 16.63 4.77
C LEU A 422 26.68 15.51 5.83
N PHE A 423 27.47 14.45 5.61
CA PHE A 423 27.68 13.32 6.53
C PHE A 423 29.06 12.71 6.29
N ASN A 424 29.62 11.98 7.25
CA ASN A 424 31.00 11.48 7.18
C ASN A 424 31.14 10.15 6.40
N ALA A 425 32.39 9.67 6.27
CA ALA A 425 32.70 8.43 5.55
C ALA A 425 32.05 7.17 6.14
N ASP A 426 31.86 7.11 7.46
CA ASP A 426 31.18 5.98 8.12
C ASP A 426 29.71 5.93 7.70
N SER A 427 29.04 7.09 7.62
CA SER A 427 27.67 7.18 7.10
C SER A 427 27.59 6.89 5.61
N ALA A 428 28.57 7.33 4.81
CA ALA A 428 28.67 6.95 3.40
C ALA A 428 28.76 5.43 3.23
N SER A 429 29.55 4.75 4.08
CA SER A 429 29.64 3.29 4.10
C SER A 429 28.33 2.64 4.55
N ALA A 430 27.66 3.19 5.56
CA ALA A 430 26.40 2.67 6.08
C ALA A 430 25.24 2.72 5.07
N PHE A 431 25.27 3.65 4.11
CA PHE A 431 24.33 3.68 2.98
C PHE A 431 24.62 2.63 1.90
N ARG A 432 25.70 1.85 2.05
CA ARG A 432 26.12 0.79 1.13
C ARG A 432 26.26 -0.57 1.82
N GLN A 433 25.89 -0.66 3.09
CA GLN A 433 25.97 -1.89 3.88
C GLN A 433 24.59 -2.29 4.40
N PRO A 434 24.13 -3.52 4.13
CA PRO A 434 22.85 -3.99 4.61
C PRO A 434 22.82 -4.05 6.14
N LEU A 435 21.73 -3.57 6.75
CA LEU A 435 21.48 -3.67 8.19
C LEU A 435 21.15 -5.10 8.62
N LEU A 436 20.44 -5.84 7.78
CA LEU A 436 20.17 -7.27 7.91
C LEU A 436 20.80 -8.05 6.76
N LYS A 437 21.48 -9.15 7.09
CA LYS A 437 22.02 -10.06 6.09
C LYS A 437 20.89 -10.87 5.45
N MET A 438 20.59 -10.55 4.19
CA MET A 438 19.61 -11.27 3.39
C MET A 438 20.25 -12.45 2.64
N PRO A 439 19.46 -13.46 2.23
CA PRO A 439 19.91 -14.48 1.28
C PRO A 439 20.45 -13.86 -0.02
N GLU A 440 21.33 -14.57 -0.71
CA GLU A 440 21.83 -14.13 -2.02
C GLU A 440 20.67 -13.96 -3.01
N GLY A 441 20.66 -12.86 -3.77
CA GLY A 441 19.57 -12.50 -4.67
C GLY A 441 18.38 -11.78 -4.01
N TYR A 442 18.43 -11.49 -2.70
CA TYR A 442 17.40 -10.74 -1.98
C TYR A 442 17.90 -9.36 -1.58
N ASN A 443 17.04 -8.37 -1.77
CA ASN A 443 17.32 -6.99 -1.45
C ASN A 443 17.37 -6.81 0.07
N GLY A 444 18.42 -6.16 0.57
CA GLY A 444 18.48 -5.65 1.94
C GLY A 444 18.12 -4.16 1.99
N TRP A 445 18.17 -3.60 3.20
CA TRP A 445 18.13 -2.15 3.40
C TRP A 445 19.47 -1.66 3.96
N ALA A 446 20.08 -0.69 3.29
CA ALA A 446 21.31 -0.06 3.72
C ALA A 446 21.02 1.33 4.29
N SER A 447 20.89 1.40 5.62
CA SER A 447 20.43 2.63 6.30
C SER A 447 19.18 3.21 5.65
N GLY A 448 18.20 2.34 5.36
CA GLY A 448 16.92 2.72 4.75
C GLY A 448 16.94 2.98 3.24
N LEU A 449 18.09 2.86 2.56
CA LEU A 449 18.12 2.72 1.12
C LEU A 449 17.84 1.28 0.72
N MET A 450 17.01 1.12 -0.30
CA MET A 450 16.78 -0.18 -0.93
C MET A 450 18.03 -0.58 -1.70
N ILE A 451 18.55 -1.77 -1.40
CA ILE A 451 19.63 -2.40 -2.16
C ILE A 451 18.98 -3.23 -3.26
N ARG A 452 19.32 -3.04 -4.54
CA ARG A 452 18.84 -3.95 -5.60
C ARG A 452 19.99 -4.47 -6.44
N GLN A 453 19.90 -5.73 -6.84
CA GLN A 453 20.72 -6.24 -7.93
C GLN A 453 20.18 -5.69 -9.25
N ALA A 454 21.07 -5.12 -10.05
CA ALA A 454 20.81 -4.58 -11.36
C ALA A 454 21.53 -5.42 -12.42
N PRO A 455 21.25 -5.19 -13.72
CA PRO A 455 21.93 -5.94 -14.77
C PRO A 455 23.46 -5.80 -14.73
N ALA A 456 24.15 -6.70 -15.43
CA ALA A 456 25.61 -6.82 -15.40
C ALA A 456 26.24 -7.07 -14.01
N GLY A 457 25.42 -7.43 -13.00
CA GLY A 457 25.87 -7.73 -11.64
C GLY A 457 26.13 -6.50 -10.78
N PHE A 458 25.66 -5.33 -11.19
CA PHE A 458 25.79 -4.11 -10.39
C PHE A 458 24.86 -4.14 -9.18
N THR A 459 25.28 -3.52 -8.08
CA THR A 459 24.40 -3.25 -6.95
C THR A 459 23.98 -1.78 -6.95
N THR A 460 22.68 -1.55 -6.95
CA THR A 460 22.08 -0.21 -6.83
C THR A 460 21.66 0.06 -5.39
N TYR A 461 21.80 1.32 -4.97
CA TYR A 461 21.28 1.81 -3.69
C TYR A 461 20.37 3.00 -3.96
N GLY A 462 19.20 3.04 -3.35
CA GLY A 462 18.31 4.17 -3.55
C GLY A 462 16.91 3.91 -3.04
N HIS A 463 15.91 4.45 -3.73
CA HIS A 463 14.53 4.25 -3.33
C HIS A 463 13.56 4.50 -4.51
N GLY A 464 12.53 3.67 -4.62
CA GLY A 464 11.38 3.94 -5.51
C GLY A 464 10.36 4.86 -4.82
N GLY A 465 9.56 5.58 -5.59
CA GLY A 465 8.57 6.52 -5.08
C GLY A 465 7.25 6.34 -5.81
N ALA A 466 6.16 6.32 -5.06
CA ALA A 466 4.83 6.44 -5.63
C ALA A 466 3.96 7.26 -4.68
N THR A 467 3.10 8.07 -5.27
CA THR A 467 1.93 8.67 -4.67
C THR A 467 0.70 8.21 -5.48
N LEU A 468 -0.46 8.84 -5.34
CA LEU A 468 -1.64 8.50 -6.14
C LEU A 468 -1.39 8.78 -7.63
N TRP A 469 -0.78 9.92 -7.96
CA TRP A 469 -0.66 10.38 -9.35
C TRP A 469 0.77 10.40 -9.89
N PHE A 470 1.77 10.30 -9.01
CA PHE A 470 3.18 10.40 -9.37
C PHE A 470 3.92 9.10 -9.07
N ASN A 471 4.90 8.82 -9.92
CA ASN A 471 5.84 7.73 -9.75
C ASN A 471 7.26 8.28 -9.87
N ALA A 472 8.20 7.75 -9.11
CA ALA A 472 9.59 8.18 -9.13
C ALA A 472 10.54 7.01 -8.82
N ASN A 473 11.79 7.14 -9.21
CA ASN A 473 12.84 6.20 -8.85
C ASN A 473 14.17 6.94 -8.79
N MET A 474 14.95 6.64 -7.75
CA MET A 474 16.29 7.17 -7.56
C MET A 474 17.21 6.00 -7.23
N VAL A 475 18.30 5.86 -7.98
CA VAL A 475 19.36 4.88 -7.69
C VAL A 475 20.74 5.50 -7.86
N ILE A 476 21.69 5.07 -7.04
CA ILE A 476 23.12 5.26 -7.24
C ILE A 476 23.80 3.91 -7.47
N VAL A 477 24.80 3.91 -8.32
CA VAL A 477 25.64 2.76 -8.69
C VAL A 477 27.10 3.15 -8.41
N PRO A 478 27.59 2.93 -7.18
CA PRO A 478 28.95 3.30 -6.79
C PRO A 478 30.03 2.76 -7.72
N GLU A 479 29.86 1.56 -8.23
CA GLU A 479 30.78 0.85 -9.15
C GLU A 479 31.00 1.62 -10.46
N MET A 480 29.98 2.35 -10.93
CA MET A 480 30.05 3.19 -12.13
C MET A 480 30.23 4.68 -11.81
N ASN A 481 30.25 5.03 -10.52
CA ASN A 481 30.12 6.39 -10.03
C ASN A 481 28.91 7.11 -10.65
N LEU A 482 27.78 6.40 -10.82
CA LEU A 482 26.61 6.84 -11.59
C LEU A 482 25.39 7.04 -10.67
N GLY A 483 24.58 8.06 -10.92
CA GLY A 483 23.29 8.29 -10.27
C GLY A 483 22.21 8.50 -11.32
N ILE A 484 21.05 7.89 -11.12
CA ILE A 484 19.89 7.96 -12.02
C ILE A 484 18.65 8.33 -11.20
N PHE A 485 17.96 9.38 -11.63
CA PHE A 485 16.66 9.78 -11.09
C PHE A 485 15.66 9.95 -12.23
N ILE A 486 14.44 9.46 -12.04
CA ILE A 486 13.32 9.65 -12.97
C ILE A 486 12.04 9.85 -12.16
N ALA A 487 11.17 10.75 -12.61
CA ALA A 487 9.82 10.91 -12.08
C ALA A 487 8.80 11.13 -13.21
N ALA A 488 7.57 10.67 -13.00
CA ALA A 488 6.44 10.77 -13.92
C ALA A 488 5.19 11.27 -13.18
N ASN A 489 4.34 12.04 -13.86
CA ASN A 489 3.18 12.71 -13.26
C ASN A 489 1.83 12.09 -13.68
N THR A 490 1.83 10.81 -14.07
CA THR A 490 0.60 10.11 -14.42
C THR A 490 0.52 8.79 -13.65
N GLN A 491 -0.68 8.40 -13.23
CA GLN A 491 -0.91 7.17 -12.44
C GLN A 491 -0.32 5.91 -13.10
N THR A 492 -0.23 5.88 -14.43
CA THR A 492 0.32 4.78 -15.24
C THR A 492 1.85 4.80 -15.38
N GLY A 493 2.55 5.80 -14.83
CA GLY A 493 4.00 5.99 -14.98
C GLY A 493 4.88 5.03 -14.17
N ALA A 494 4.30 4.06 -13.46
CA ALA A 494 5.03 3.13 -12.60
C ALA A 494 6.04 2.28 -13.41
N ALA A 495 5.63 1.71 -14.55
CA ALA A 495 6.50 0.89 -15.40
C ALA A 495 7.70 1.71 -15.92
N LEU A 496 7.44 2.89 -16.49
CA LEU A 496 8.50 3.80 -16.97
C LEU A 496 9.57 4.07 -15.90
N THR A 497 9.15 4.48 -14.70
CA THR A 497 10.07 4.88 -13.62
C THR A 497 10.79 3.67 -13.00
N ALA A 498 10.15 2.50 -12.95
CA ALA A 498 10.75 1.27 -12.45
C ALA A 498 11.80 0.69 -13.42
N SER A 499 11.50 0.65 -14.72
CA SER A 499 12.34 -0.04 -15.72
C SER A 499 13.52 0.82 -16.21
N TYR A 500 13.37 2.15 -16.31
CA TYR A 500 14.37 3.01 -16.95
C TYR A 500 15.79 2.87 -16.38
N PRO A 501 16.03 2.84 -15.05
CA PRO A 501 17.38 2.68 -14.52
C PRO A 501 18.06 1.38 -14.96
N ASN A 502 17.34 0.25 -14.96
CA ASN A 502 17.88 -1.04 -15.40
C ASN A 502 18.21 -1.03 -16.89
N LEU A 503 17.28 -0.51 -17.71
CA LEU A 503 17.48 -0.38 -19.15
C LEU A 503 18.72 0.46 -19.50
N LEU A 504 18.94 1.57 -18.77
CA LEU A 504 20.13 2.39 -18.96
C LEU A 504 21.41 1.65 -18.52
N LEU A 505 21.38 0.93 -17.40
CA LEU A 505 22.53 0.15 -16.95
C LEU A 505 22.88 -0.98 -17.92
N ASP A 506 21.87 -1.67 -18.48
CA ASP A 506 22.06 -2.67 -19.54
C ASP A 506 22.76 -2.08 -20.75
N HIS A 507 22.23 -0.97 -21.27
CA HIS A 507 22.81 -0.25 -22.41
C HIS A 507 24.28 0.13 -22.18
N LEU A 508 24.58 0.70 -21.02
CA LEU A 508 25.93 1.14 -20.66
C LEU A 508 26.90 -0.04 -20.41
N SER A 509 26.38 -1.19 -19.97
CA SER A 509 27.21 -2.35 -19.67
C SER A 509 27.71 -3.07 -20.92
N GLY A 510 27.01 -2.93 -22.06
CA GLY A 510 27.31 -3.59 -23.33
C GLY A 510 27.21 -5.12 -23.31
N ASP A 511 27.07 -5.71 -22.12
CA ASP A 511 26.98 -7.14 -21.89
C ASP A 511 25.52 -7.48 -21.63
N THR A 512 24.87 -8.10 -22.61
CA THR A 512 23.70 -8.93 -22.28
C THR A 512 24.21 -10.12 -21.49
N VAL A 513 24.24 -9.98 -20.15
CA VAL A 513 24.54 -11.12 -19.28
C VAL A 513 23.49 -12.18 -19.60
N LYS A 514 23.94 -13.27 -20.23
CA LYS A 514 23.07 -14.43 -20.46
C LYS A 514 22.55 -14.85 -19.09
N PRO A 515 21.22 -14.93 -18.87
CA PRO A 515 20.71 -15.44 -17.62
C PRO A 515 21.32 -16.82 -17.37
N PRO A 516 21.67 -17.16 -16.12
CA PRO A 516 22.24 -18.45 -15.79
C PRO A 516 21.35 -19.57 -16.36
N LEU A 517 21.95 -20.69 -16.77
CA LEU A 517 21.21 -21.88 -17.20
C LEU A 517 20.25 -22.32 -16.08
N MET A 518 18.98 -21.97 -16.23
CA MET A 518 17.94 -22.35 -15.27
C MET A 518 17.55 -23.81 -15.49
N PRO A 519 17.26 -24.57 -14.43
CA PRO A 519 16.68 -25.90 -14.57
C PRO A 519 15.42 -25.83 -15.43
N SER A 520 15.20 -26.84 -16.28
CA SER A 520 13.92 -26.97 -16.99
C SER A 520 12.78 -27.04 -15.95
N PRO A 521 11.79 -26.12 -15.99
CA PRO A 521 10.69 -26.10 -15.02
C PRO A 521 9.97 -27.45 -14.93
N ALA A 522 9.74 -28.08 -16.08
CA ALA A 522 9.10 -29.40 -16.17
C ALA A 522 9.90 -30.49 -15.45
N ASN A 523 11.23 -30.49 -15.60
CA ASN A 523 12.10 -31.46 -14.93
C ASN A 523 12.16 -31.23 -13.42
N ALA A 524 12.32 -29.99 -12.99
CA ALA A 524 12.35 -29.62 -11.57
C ALA A 524 11.02 -29.99 -10.88
N TYR A 525 9.89 -29.68 -11.54
CA TYR A 525 8.57 -30.07 -11.05
C TYR A 525 8.40 -31.59 -10.99
N ALA A 526 8.80 -32.32 -12.03
CA ALA A 526 8.70 -33.79 -12.06
C ALA A 526 9.50 -34.45 -10.94
N GLN A 527 10.68 -33.91 -10.60
CA GLN A 527 11.55 -34.42 -9.53
C GLN A 527 11.06 -34.06 -8.13
N HIS A 528 10.30 -32.98 -7.97
CA HIS A 528 9.92 -32.41 -6.66
C HIS A 528 8.41 -32.14 -6.52
N ARG A 529 7.55 -33.02 -7.04
CA ARG A 529 6.08 -32.80 -7.04
C ARG A 529 5.49 -32.50 -5.66
N ASP A 530 5.93 -33.19 -4.62
CA ASP A 530 5.39 -32.99 -3.27
C ASP A 530 5.80 -31.63 -2.68
N TYR A 531 6.99 -31.15 -3.02
CA TYR A 531 7.43 -29.79 -2.69
C TYR A 531 6.54 -28.75 -3.36
N TYR A 532 6.31 -28.88 -4.67
CA TYR A 532 5.45 -27.95 -5.43
C TYR A 532 3.99 -27.96 -4.94
N ARG A 533 3.46 -29.14 -4.56
CA ARG A 533 2.15 -29.25 -3.90
C ARG A 533 2.13 -28.55 -2.54
N ALA A 534 3.22 -28.63 -1.78
CA ALA A 534 3.31 -27.99 -0.46
C ALA A 534 3.38 -26.46 -0.54
N ILE A 535 3.99 -25.90 -1.60
CA ILE A 535 4.06 -24.44 -1.80
C ILE A 535 2.85 -23.86 -2.54
N ALA A 536 2.07 -24.67 -3.28
CA ALA A 536 0.83 -24.20 -3.87
C ALA A 536 -0.22 -23.83 -2.81
N GLY A 537 -0.97 -22.76 -3.05
CA GLY A 537 -2.01 -22.27 -2.16
C GLY A 537 -2.08 -20.75 -2.08
N GLN A 538 -2.91 -20.25 -1.17
CA GLN A 538 -3.14 -18.82 -1.01
C GLN A 538 -2.22 -18.23 0.05
N TYR A 539 -1.71 -17.03 -0.22
CA TYR A 539 -0.85 -16.28 0.69
C TYR A 539 -1.31 -14.84 0.79
N VAL A 540 -1.12 -14.20 1.93
CA VAL A 540 -1.54 -12.81 2.15
C VAL A 540 -0.35 -11.95 2.52
N SER A 541 -0.23 -10.77 1.90
CA SER A 541 0.85 -9.82 2.18
C SER A 541 0.85 -9.35 3.64
N THR A 542 2.03 -9.25 4.26
CA THR A 542 2.23 -8.66 5.60
C THR A 542 2.02 -7.15 5.64
N ARG A 543 1.98 -6.49 4.47
CA ARG A 543 1.58 -5.09 4.31
C ARG A 543 0.06 -4.98 4.23
N ARG A 544 -0.58 -5.06 5.40
CA ARG A 544 -2.03 -4.93 5.57
C ARG A 544 -2.36 -4.55 7.02
N ALA A 545 -3.60 -4.14 7.25
CA ALA A 545 -4.19 -4.15 8.58
C ALA A 545 -4.56 -5.59 8.98
N TYR A 546 -4.42 -5.94 10.26
CA TYR A 546 -4.69 -7.30 10.75
C TYR A 546 -6.09 -7.44 11.37
N GLY A 547 -6.79 -6.33 11.64
CA GLY A 547 -8.14 -6.32 12.22
C GLY A 547 -9.02 -5.18 11.71
N GLY A 548 -10.27 -5.16 12.18
CA GLY A 548 -11.28 -4.22 11.72
C GLY A 548 -11.67 -4.40 10.25
N LEU A 549 -12.50 -3.48 9.78
CA LEU A 549 -13.01 -3.47 8.41
C LEU A 549 -11.87 -3.33 7.37
N GLU A 550 -10.84 -2.54 7.70
CA GLU A 550 -9.65 -2.41 6.85
C GLU A 550 -8.90 -3.74 6.77
N GLY A 551 -8.74 -4.46 7.88
CA GLY A 551 -8.11 -5.78 7.86
C GLY A 551 -8.92 -6.83 7.09
N ALA A 552 -10.25 -6.76 7.15
CA ALA A 552 -11.11 -7.62 6.33
C ALA A 552 -10.90 -7.38 4.83
N VAL A 553 -10.95 -6.11 4.42
CA VAL A 553 -10.81 -5.71 3.01
C VAL A 553 -9.38 -5.90 2.50
N THR A 554 -8.37 -5.44 3.22
CA THR A 554 -6.97 -5.59 2.79
C THR A 554 -6.55 -7.06 2.77
N ARG A 555 -7.12 -7.94 3.60
CA ARG A 555 -6.94 -9.39 3.45
C ARG A 555 -7.54 -9.92 2.15
N LEU A 556 -8.76 -9.51 1.81
CA LEU A 556 -9.40 -9.90 0.55
C LEU A 556 -8.58 -9.42 -0.66
N LEU A 557 -8.10 -8.18 -0.63
CA LEU A 557 -7.40 -7.56 -1.75
C LEU A 557 -5.94 -8.03 -1.87
N ASN A 558 -5.25 -8.23 -0.75
CA ASN A 558 -3.80 -8.54 -0.74
C ASN A 558 -3.50 -10.04 -0.62
N THR A 559 -4.50 -10.90 -0.85
CA THR A 559 -4.28 -12.35 -1.00
C THR A 559 -3.91 -12.66 -2.44
N VAL A 560 -2.91 -13.53 -2.61
CA VAL A 560 -2.38 -14.00 -3.89
C VAL A 560 -2.47 -15.51 -3.95
N ASP A 561 -2.71 -16.04 -5.15
CA ASP A 561 -2.74 -17.48 -5.40
C ASP A 561 -1.43 -17.94 -6.04
N VAL A 562 -0.80 -18.94 -5.42
CA VAL A 562 0.36 -19.62 -6.00
C VAL A 562 -0.11 -20.97 -6.53
N THR A 563 0.00 -21.15 -7.85
CA THR A 563 -0.34 -22.40 -8.53
C THR A 563 0.85 -22.92 -9.34
N VAL A 564 0.72 -24.12 -9.89
CA VAL A 564 1.71 -24.73 -10.78
C VAL A 564 1.03 -25.01 -12.10
N ASP A 565 1.58 -24.53 -13.21
CA ASP A 565 1.02 -24.78 -14.52
C ASP A 565 1.42 -26.16 -15.09
N GLY A 566 0.93 -26.47 -16.30
CA GLY A 566 1.22 -27.72 -16.99
C GLY A 566 2.70 -27.92 -17.34
N ASP A 567 3.48 -26.84 -17.40
CA ASP A 567 4.91 -26.83 -17.72
C ASP A 567 5.79 -26.90 -16.46
N GLY A 568 5.19 -26.95 -15.27
CA GLY A 568 5.91 -27.00 -13.99
C GLY A 568 6.42 -25.64 -13.52
N ARG A 569 5.91 -24.54 -14.09
CA ARG A 569 6.20 -23.17 -13.63
C ARG A 569 5.29 -22.81 -12.46
N LEU A 570 5.80 -22.00 -11.55
CA LEU A 570 4.97 -21.37 -10.53
C LEU A 570 4.23 -20.19 -11.14
N ILE A 571 2.93 -20.13 -10.94
CA ILE A 571 2.11 -18.99 -11.35
C ILE A 571 1.66 -18.27 -10.09
N LEU A 572 2.04 -17.00 -9.97
CA LEU A 572 1.56 -16.08 -8.96
C LEU A 572 0.43 -15.24 -9.56
N ASP A 573 -0.78 -15.40 -9.03
CA ASP A 573 -1.93 -14.59 -9.38
C ASP A 573 -2.09 -13.45 -8.39
N THR A 574 -1.99 -12.22 -8.89
CA THR A 574 -2.11 -10.99 -8.12
C THR A 574 -3.20 -10.13 -8.75
N GLN A 575 -3.70 -9.13 -8.01
CA GLN A 575 -4.64 -8.15 -8.56
C GLN A 575 -4.14 -7.43 -9.82
N ASN A 576 -2.82 -7.32 -9.97
CA ASN A 576 -2.18 -6.64 -11.10
C ASN A 576 -1.93 -7.59 -12.30
N GLY A 577 -2.32 -8.86 -12.19
CA GLY A 577 -2.16 -9.87 -13.22
C GLY A 577 -1.36 -11.09 -12.77
N LEU A 578 -1.22 -12.02 -13.71
CA LEU A 578 -0.49 -13.28 -13.55
C LEU A 578 1.01 -13.08 -13.78
N SER A 579 1.83 -13.85 -13.08
CA SER A 579 3.28 -13.85 -13.24
C SER A 579 3.82 -15.27 -13.15
N ALA A 580 4.63 -15.66 -14.14
CA ALA A 580 5.26 -16.97 -14.20
C ALA A 580 6.66 -16.92 -13.59
N PHE A 581 6.98 -17.96 -12.83
CA PHE A 581 8.21 -18.12 -12.08
C PHE A 581 8.83 -19.48 -12.35
N VAL A 582 10.14 -19.48 -12.58
CA VAL A 582 10.93 -20.69 -12.83
C VAL A 582 11.86 -20.96 -11.65
N PRO A 583 12.17 -22.24 -11.35
CA PRO A 583 13.05 -22.57 -10.24
C PRO A 583 14.45 -21.99 -10.47
N ALA A 584 15.02 -21.40 -9.43
CA ALA A 584 16.41 -20.98 -9.41
C ALA A 584 17.34 -22.20 -9.15
N SER A 585 18.65 -21.97 -9.14
CA SER A 585 19.65 -23.01 -8.83
C SER A 585 19.54 -23.54 -7.40
N ALA A 586 19.09 -22.71 -6.45
CA ALA A 586 18.86 -23.09 -5.06
C ALA A 586 17.41 -23.56 -4.83
N THR A 587 17.24 -24.66 -4.09
CA THR A 587 15.92 -25.17 -3.74
C THR A 587 15.13 -24.13 -2.94
N GLY A 588 13.89 -23.91 -3.35
CA GLY A 588 12.97 -22.97 -2.71
C GLY A 588 13.07 -21.52 -3.18
N PHE A 589 13.98 -21.25 -4.10
CA PHE A 589 14.12 -19.97 -4.78
C PHE A 589 13.56 -20.05 -6.19
N PHE A 590 12.87 -18.99 -6.60
CA PHE A 590 12.29 -18.86 -7.93
C PHE A 590 12.59 -17.49 -8.51
N THR A 591 12.78 -17.41 -9.81
CA THR A 591 13.01 -16.16 -10.55
C THR A 591 11.87 -15.91 -11.52
N PRO A 592 11.50 -14.64 -11.78
CA PRO A 592 10.57 -14.30 -12.85
C PRO A 592 11.00 -14.94 -14.18
N GLN A 593 10.06 -15.55 -14.89
CA GLN A 593 10.33 -16.12 -16.21
C GLN A 593 10.45 -15.04 -17.29
N ASP A 594 9.49 -14.12 -17.29
CA ASP A 594 9.42 -13.02 -18.24
C ASP A 594 9.96 -11.76 -17.54
N ALA A 595 11.18 -11.37 -17.92
CA ALA A 595 11.88 -10.19 -17.40
C ALA A 595 11.39 -8.89 -18.06
N GLU A 596 10.18 -8.86 -18.65
CA GLU A 596 9.59 -7.59 -19.06
C GLU A 596 9.27 -6.81 -17.77
N ASP A 597 10.16 -5.87 -17.43
CA ASP A 597 10.19 -5.05 -16.20
C ASP A 597 8.89 -4.26 -15.90
N SER A 598 7.84 -4.44 -16.71
CA SER A 598 6.51 -3.85 -16.58
C SER A 598 5.44 -4.78 -15.96
N GLY A 599 5.75 -6.05 -15.66
CA GLY A 599 4.79 -6.99 -15.05
C GLY A 599 4.78 -6.99 -13.50
N PRO A 600 3.75 -7.58 -12.85
CA PRO A 600 3.71 -7.74 -11.38
C PRO A 600 4.93 -8.49 -10.81
N ALA A 601 5.52 -9.37 -11.61
CA ALA A 601 6.76 -10.09 -11.32
C ALA A 601 7.96 -9.15 -11.07
N SER A 602 8.05 -8.02 -11.77
CA SER A 602 9.13 -7.02 -11.59
C SER A 602 9.08 -6.38 -10.20
N ALA A 603 7.88 -6.07 -9.71
CA ALA A 603 7.68 -5.48 -8.38
C ALA A 603 8.03 -6.45 -7.23
N THR A 604 7.90 -7.75 -7.48
CA THR A 604 8.19 -8.81 -6.49
C THR A 604 9.65 -9.29 -6.60
N GLY A 605 10.24 -9.29 -7.79
CA GLY A 605 11.52 -9.94 -8.04
C GLY A 605 11.41 -11.45 -7.84
N GLY A 606 12.47 -12.13 -7.39
CA GLY A 606 12.42 -13.56 -7.05
C GLY A 606 11.52 -13.91 -5.86
N LEU A 607 11.17 -15.18 -5.71
CA LEU A 607 10.38 -15.72 -4.59
C LEU A 607 11.18 -16.74 -3.77
N HIS A 608 11.03 -16.72 -2.45
CA HIS A 608 11.73 -17.63 -1.53
C HIS A 608 10.73 -18.19 -0.53
N PHE A 609 10.45 -19.48 -0.63
CA PHE A 609 9.47 -20.14 0.24
C PHE A 609 10.08 -20.51 1.58
N LEU A 610 9.38 -20.13 2.64
CA LEU A 610 9.76 -20.36 4.02
C LEU A 610 9.06 -21.59 4.56
N PHE A 611 9.84 -22.49 5.15
CA PHE A 611 9.35 -23.69 5.81
C PHE A 611 9.52 -23.54 7.32
N ASN A 612 8.61 -24.15 8.07
CA ASN A 612 8.75 -24.30 9.51
C ASN A 612 9.99 -25.12 9.89
N ALA A 613 10.38 -25.11 11.17
CA ALA A 613 11.64 -25.69 11.63
C ALA A 613 11.82 -27.20 11.35
N ASN A 614 10.74 -27.96 11.15
CA ASN A 614 10.80 -29.38 10.79
C ASN A 614 10.78 -29.62 9.26
N GLY A 615 10.71 -28.55 8.45
CA GLY A 615 10.77 -28.59 6.99
C GLY A 615 9.51 -29.12 6.31
N THR A 616 8.43 -29.39 7.04
CA THR A 616 7.26 -30.11 6.49
C THR A 616 6.12 -29.19 6.06
N HIS A 617 6.05 -27.96 6.55
CA HIS A 617 4.98 -27.01 6.23
C HIS A 617 5.52 -25.65 5.83
N VAL A 618 5.00 -25.16 4.71
CA VAL A 618 5.29 -23.81 4.23
C VAL A 618 4.55 -22.80 5.09
N SER A 619 5.27 -21.88 5.71
CA SER A 619 4.70 -20.79 6.50
C SER A 619 4.39 -19.55 5.65
N GLY A 620 5.07 -19.39 4.52
CA GLY A 620 4.95 -18.22 3.66
C GLY A 620 6.02 -18.18 2.58
N PHE A 621 6.12 -17.05 1.89
CA PHE A 621 7.26 -16.74 1.04
C PHE A 621 7.67 -15.27 1.18
N GLU A 622 8.92 -14.99 0.82
CA GLU A 622 9.48 -13.65 0.72
C GLU A 622 9.66 -13.27 -0.74
N THR A 623 9.58 -11.97 -1.02
CA THR A 623 9.89 -11.42 -2.33
C THR A 623 11.31 -10.87 -2.31
N ALA A 624 12.03 -10.97 -3.44
CA ALA A 624 13.38 -10.44 -3.56
C ALA A 624 13.41 -8.93 -3.34
N SER A 625 12.31 -8.21 -3.58
CA SER A 625 12.19 -6.79 -3.25
C SER A 625 12.24 -6.48 -1.75
N ASN A 626 12.00 -7.46 -0.88
CA ASN A 626 12.05 -7.37 0.59
C ASN A 626 11.20 -6.21 1.18
N VAL A 627 10.15 -5.81 0.47
CA VAL A 627 9.16 -4.83 0.94
C VAL A 627 8.02 -5.47 1.70
N ALA A 628 7.78 -6.76 1.48
CA ALA A 628 6.74 -7.53 2.16
C ALA A 628 7.12 -9.02 2.21
N ARG A 629 6.50 -9.72 3.16
CA ARG A 629 6.42 -11.17 3.18
C ARG A 629 4.98 -11.57 2.90
N TYR A 630 4.77 -12.78 2.41
CA TYR A 630 3.45 -13.34 2.15
C TYR A 630 3.24 -14.55 3.06
N GLU A 631 2.28 -14.43 3.98
CA GLU A 631 1.96 -15.46 4.98
C GLU A 631 0.96 -16.45 4.40
N ARG A 632 1.16 -17.75 4.63
CA ARG A 632 0.19 -18.76 4.19
C ARG A 632 -1.15 -18.51 4.88
N VAL A 633 -2.22 -18.48 4.10
CA VAL A 633 -3.57 -18.21 4.61
C VAL A 633 -4.18 -19.48 5.19
N GLY A 634 -4.56 -19.44 6.46
CA GLY A 634 -5.32 -20.50 7.12
C GLY A 634 -6.78 -20.52 6.68
N TRP A 635 -7.47 -21.66 6.84
CA TRP A 635 -8.86 -21.86 6.39
C TRP A 635 -9.83 -20.77 6.88
N TRP A 636 -9.72 -20.34 8.14
CA TRP A 636 -10.57 -19.30 8.73
C TRP A 636 -10.45 -17.93 8.06
N TYR A 637 -9.32 -17.67 7.40
CA TYR A 637 -8.96 -16.39 6.79
C TYR A 637 -8.84 -16.46 5.26
N ASN A 638 -9.29 -17.58 4.67
CA ASN A 638 -9.18 -17.86 3.25
C ASN A 638 -10.31 -17.16 2.45
N PRO A 639 -9.99 -16.26 1.50
CA PRO A 639 -11.01 -15.58 0.68
C PRO A 639 -11.94 -16.53 -0.05
N SER A 640 -11.44 -17.63 -0.63
CA SER A 640 -12.26 -18.61 -1.34
C SER A 640 -13.28 -19.28 -0.42
N VAL A 641 -12.94 -19.50 0.85
CA VAL A 641 -13.87 -20.00 1.87
C VAL A 641 -14.97 -18.97 2.14
N VAL A 642 -14.62 -17.69 2.32
CA VAL A 642 -15.64 -16.64 2.50
C VAL A 642 -16.54 -16.52 1.28
N THR A 643 -15.99 -16.60 0.07
CA THR A 643 -16.78 -16.58 -1.18
C THR A 643 -17.76 -17.75 -1.23
N LEU A 644 -17.31 -18.97 -0.91
CA LEU A 644 -18.18 -20.16 -0.86
C LEU A 644 -19.28 -19.98 0.19
N LEU A 645 -18.95 -19.51 1.39
CA LEU A 645 -19.93 -19.26 2.44
C LEU A 645 -20.91 -18.13 2.05
N THR A 646 -20.43 -17.11 1.34
CA THR A 646 -21.31 -16.05 0.82
C THR A 646 -22.30 -16.63 -0.20
N ALA A 647 -21.85 -17.53 -1.08
CA ALA A 647 -22.72 -18.21 -2.04
C ALA A 647 -23.77 -19.10 -1.35
N ILE A 648 -23.39 -19.85 -0.31
CA ILE A 648 -24.34 -20.64 0.49
C ILE A 648 -25.31 -19.73 1.24
N MET A 649 -24.86 -18.58 1.75
CA MET A 649 -25.73 -17.57 2.37
C MET A 649 -26.78 -17.06 1.39
N ILE A 650 -26.38 -16.68 0.17
CA ILE A 650 -27.32 -16.30 -0.90
C ILE A 650 -28.32 -17.42 -1.19
N ALA A 651 -27.84 -18.66 -1.33
CA ALA A 651 -28.71 -19.81 -1.60
C ALA A 651 -29.75 -20.05 -0.48
N THR A 652 -29.33 -19.94 0.78
CA THR A 652 -30.25 -20.07 1.93
C THR A 652 -31.27 -18.92 1.97
N CYS A 653 -30.86 -17.70 1.62
CA CYS A 653 -31.77 -16.56 1.49
C CYS A 653 -32.81 -16.80 0.39
N ILE A 654 -32.39 -17.26 -0.81
CA ILE A 654 -33.30 -17.60 -1.91
C ILE A 654 -34.26 -18.72 -1.49
N PHE A 655 -33.79 -19.71 -0.76
CA PHE A 655 -34.61 -20.81 -0.27
C PHE A 655 -35.75 -20.34 0.65
N VAL A 656 -35.49 -19.36 1.53
CA VAL A 656 -36.55 -18.72 2.36
C VAL A 656 -37.66 -18.15 1.48
N TRP A 657 -37.30 -17.43 0.41
CA TRP A 657 -38.27 -16.84 -0.52
C TRP A 657 -39.01 -17.88 -1.35
N ILE A 658 -38.36 -18.96 -1.78
CA ILE A 658 -39.02 -20.08 -2.45
C ILE A 658 -40.06 -20.71 -1.54
N MET A 659 -39.74 -20.93 -0.26
CA MET A 659 -40.67 -21.53 0.70
C MET A 659 -41.82 -20.57 1.04
N LEU A 660 -41.54 -19.28 1.20
CA LEU A 660 -42.57 -18.26 1.39
C LEU A 660 -43.54 -18.18 0.19
N ALA A 661 -43.02 -18.25 -1.04
CA ALA A 661 -43.82 -18.22 -2.26
C ALA A 661 -44.65 -19.49 -2.48
N LYS A 662 -44.14 -20.66 -2.08
CA LYS A 662 -44.91 -21.92 -2.09
C LYS A 662 -46.09 -21.87 -1.12
N GLY A 663 -45.97 -21.10 -0.04
CA GLY A 663 -46.95 -21.04 1.03
C GLY A 663 -46.99 -22.33 1.86
N PRO A 664 -47.76 -22.35 2.96
CA PRO A 664 -47.97 -23.57 3.73
C PRO A 664 -48.66 -24.62 2.86
N GLY A 665 -48.26 -25.89 3.02
CA GLY A 665 -48.96 -27.01 2.41
C GLY A 665 -50.45 -27.03 2.80
N ARG A 666 -51.29 -27.69 2.01
CA ARG A 666 -52.75 -27.75 2.23
C ARG A 666 -53.17 -28.26 3.62
N ASN A 667 -52.29 -28.99 4.30
CA ASN A 667 -52.50 -29.57 5.63
C ASN A 667 -51.54 -28.97 6.68
N GLU A 668 -50.86 -27.86 6.37
CA GLU A 668 -49.92 -27.19 7.27
C GLU A 668 -50.58 -25.93 7.83
N HIS A 669 -50.68 -25.85 9.16
CA HIS A 669 -51.20 -24.68 9.86
C HIS A 669 -50.11 -24.17 10.83
N PRO A 670 -49.23 -23.26 10.39
CA PRO A 670 -48.17 -22.73 11.23
C PRO A 670 -48.72 -22.05 12.48
N THR A 671 -48.09 -22.29 13.62
CA THR A 671 -48.38 -21.52 14.85
C THR A 671 -48.01 -20.04 14.68
N GLU A 672 -48.52 -19.16 15.56
CA GLU A 672 -48.19 -17.73 15.52
C GLU A 672 -46.68 -17.48 15.58
N GLU A 673 -45.96 -18.21 16.44
CA GLU A 673 -44.50 -18.08 16.57
C GLU A 673 -43.75 -18.57 15.33
N GLN A 674 -44.24 -19.63 14.67
CA GLN A 674 -43.72 -20.09 13.38
C GLN A 674 -43.98 -19.08 12.26
N GLY A 675 -45.16 -18.46 12.25
CA GLY A 675 -45.48 -17.36 11.34
C GLY A 675 -44.53 -16.17 11.52
N ARG A 676 -44.29 -15.75 12.77
CA ARG A 676 -43.33 -14.69 13.11
C ARG A 676 -41.91 -15.08 12.68
N ALA A 677 -41.47 -16.31 12.94
CA ALA A 677 -40.16 -16.78 12.53
C ALA A 677 -39.97 -16.72 11.01
N THR A 678 -40.97 -17.12 10.22
CA THR A 678 -40.93 -17.00 8.75
C THR A 678 -40.75 -15.54 8.31
N VAL A 679 -41.53 -14.62 8.87
CA VAL A 679 -41.45 -13.18 8.52
C VAL A 679 -40.08 -12.61 8.89
N ILE A 680 -39.57 -12.93 10.09
CA ILE A 680 -38.23 -12.52 10.52
C ILE A 680 -37.18 -13.06 9.56
N SER A 681 -37.20 -14.35 9.21
CA SER A 681 -36.22 -14.92 8.27
C SER A 681 -36.31 -14.28 6.88
N ALA A 682 -37.52 -13.94 6.40
CA ALA A 682 -37.70 -13.22 5.15
C ALA A 682 -37.07 -11.81 5.22
N CYS A 683 -37.31 -11.05 6.28
CA CYS A 683 -36.69 -9.73 6.48
C CYS A 683 -35.16 -9.82 6.57
N LEU A 684 -34.63 -10.77 7.35
CA LEU A 684 -33.19 -10.96 7.50
C LEU A 684 -32.52 -11.40 6.19
N SER A 685 -33.17 -12.25 5.40
CA SER A 685 -32.65 -12.63 4.09
C SER A 685 -32.51 -11.43 3.15
N LEU A 686 -33.44 -10.47 3.18
CA LEU A 686 -33.31 -9.24 2.39
C LEU A 686 -32.16 -8.37 2.88
N LEU A 687 -31.96 -8.26 4.20
CA LEU A 687 -30.85 -7.51 4.76
C LEU A 687 -29.50 -8.13 4.38
N TRP A 688 -29.37 -9.46 4.44
CA TRP A 688 -28.16 -10.16 4.01
C TRP A 688 -27.91 -9.99 2.51
N LEU A 689 -28.92 -10.20 1.67
CA LEU A 689 -28.80 -10.00 0.22
C LEU A 689 -28.44 -8.55 -0.12
N ALA A 690 -29.04 -7.57 0.55
CA ALA A 690 -28.73 -6.16 0.36
C ALA A 690 -27.30 -5.84 0.80
N ALA A 691 -26.85 -6.35 1.96
CA ALA A 691 -25.48 -6.15 2.43
C ALA A 691 -24.45 -6.71 1.43
N ILE A 692 -24.66 -7.96 0.97
CA ILE A 692 -23.77 -8.63 0.01
C ILE A 692 -23.76 -7.88 -1.32
N PHE A 693 -24.94 -7.50 -1.82
CA PHE A 693 -25.06 -6.75 -3.08
C PHE A 693 -24.35 -5.40 -3.00
N VAL A 694 -24.59 -4.61 -1.95
CA VAL A 694 -23.94 -3.31 -1.79
C VAL A 694 -22.43 -3.46 -1.68
N PHE A 695 -21.92 -4.44 -0.93
CA PHE A 695 -20.48 -4.71 -0.86
C PHE A 695 -19.91 -5.09 -2.22
N HIS A 696 -20.58 -5.95 -2.97
CA HIS A 696 -20.16 -6.34 -4.33
C HIS A 696 -20.12 -5.14 -5.28
N THR A 697 -21.13 -4.26 -5.27
CA THR A 697 -21.11 -3.06 -6.12
C THR A 697 -19.94 -2.12 -5.81
N TRP A 698 -19.51 -2.06 -4.54
CA TRP A 698 -18.30 -1.32 -4.17
C TRP A 698 -17.02 -2.00 -4.66
N HIS A 699 -16.94 -3.32 -4.53
CA HIS A 699 -15.80 -4.09 -5.02
C HIS A 699 -15.61 -3.94 -6.55
N GLU A 700 -16.69 -3.99 -7.33
CA GLU A 700 -16.61 -3.78 -8.78
C GLU A 700 -16.17 -2.37 -9.13
N ALA A 701 -16.68 -1.34 -8.43
CA ALA A 701 -16.28 0.05 -8.63
C ALA A 701 -14.80 0.32 -8.29
N LEU A 702 -14.16 -0.56 -7.52
CA LEU A 702 -12.75 -0.43 -7.16
C LEU A 702 -11.81 -0.69 -8.35
N ALA A 703 -12.22 -1.50 -9.32
CA ALA A 703 -11.43 -1.78 -10.52
C ALA A 703 -11.17 -0.51 -11.34
N ASP A 704 -12.15 0.41 -11.37
CA ASP A 704 -12.06 1.67 -12.12
C ASP A 704 -11.29 2.75 -11.35
N ASN A 705 -11.32 2.72 -10.01
CA ASN A 705 -10.69 3.73 -9.16
C ASN A 705 -10.09 3.13 -7.87
N PRO A 706 -8.95 2.42 -7.97
CA PRO A 706 -8.30 1.82 -6.81
C PRO A 706 -7.79 2.87 -5.80
N GLY A 707 -7.43 4.07 -6.27
CA GLY A 707 -6.96 5.18 -5.42
C GLY A 707 -8.00 5.68 -4.41
N SER A 708 -9.29 5.41 -4.66
CA SER A 708 -10.39 5.77 -3.74
C SER A 708 -10.24 5.13 -2.35
N LEU A 709 -9.56 3.98 -2.23
CA LEU A 709 -9.29 3.33 -0.94
C LEU A 709 -8.46 4.22 -0.01
N PHE A 710 -7.51 4.98 -0.54
CA PHE A 710 -6.62 5.80 0.27
C PHE A 710 -7.22 7.14 0.66
N THR A 711 -8.31 7.56 0.01
CA THR A 711 -8.88 8.91 0.12
C THR A 711 -10.32 8.93 0.65
N HIS A 712 -11.10 7.89 0.41
CA HIS A 712 -12.53 7.81 0.72
C HIS A 712 -12.89 6.52 1.47
N TRP A 713 -12.17 6.24 2.56
CA TRP A 713 -12.40 5.07 3.39
C TRP A 713 -13.01 5.39 4.77
N PRO A 714 -13.90 4.54 5.31
CA PRO A 714 -14.61 3.51 4.56
C PRO A 714 -15.60 4.16 3.58
N ALA A 715 -15.73 3.62 2.37
CA ALA A 715 -16.68 4.16 1.39
C ALA A 715 -18.12 4.05 1.89
N GLY A 716 -19.02 4.92 1.41
CA GLY A 716 -20.43 4.94 1.83
C GLY A 716 -21.12 3.59 1.65
N GLN A 717 -20.82 2.90 0.54
CA GLN A 717 -21.28 1.55 0.24
C GLN A 717 -20.76 0.54 1.28
N VAL A 718 -19.48 0.56 1.63
CA VAL A 718 -18.92 -0.38 2.62
C VAL A 718 -19.55 -0.16 3.99
N ARG A 719 -19.75 1.11 4.40
CA ARG A 719 -20.46 1.45 5.63
C ARG A 719 -21.88 0.92 5.63
N LEU A 720 -22.62 1.13 4.54
CA LEU A 720 -23.99 0.66 4.39
C LEU A 720 -24.05 -0.88 4.42
N ALA A 721 -23.17 -1.55 3.68
CA ALA A 721 -23.09 -3.01 3.68
C ALA A 721 -22.80 -3.58 5.07
N SER A 722 -21.82 -3.00 5.78
CA SER A 722 -21.48 -3.40 7.15
C SER A 722 -22.64 -3.13 8.12
N ALA A 723 -23.32 -1.98 8.02
CA ALA A 723 -24.48 -1.66 8.84
C ALA A 723 -25.66 -2.63 8.61
N LEU A 724 -25.97 -2.94 7.35
CA LEU A 724 -27.01 -3.92 6.99
C LEU A 724 -26.68 -5.31 7.52
N ALA A 725 -25.42 -5.75 7.36
CA ALA A 725 -24.94 -7.02 7.88
C ALA A 725 -24.99 -7.07 9.42
N PHE A 726 -24.68 -5.97 10.10
CA PHE A 726 -24.76 -5.87 11.55
C PHE A 726 -26.20 -5.97 12.06
N VAL A 727 -27.17 -5.30 11.41
CA VAL A 727 -28.60 -5.44 11.75
C VAL A 727 -29.09 -6.87 11.48
N ALA A 728 -28.67 -7.47 10.35
CA ALA A 728 -29.00 -8.86 10.01
C ALA A 728 -28.42 -9.84 11.04
N MET A 729 -27.21 -9.58 11.54
CA MET A 729 -26.59 -10.34 12.63
C MET A 729 -27.44 -10.27 13.90
N LEU A 730 -27.82 -9.07 14.36
CA LEU A 730 -28.62 -8.92 15.59
C LEU A 730 -29.96 -9.66 15.49
N GLY A 731 -30.63 -9.56 14.34
CA GLY A 731 -31.88 -10.28 14.12
C GLY A 731 -31.69 -11.80 14.04
N THR A 732 -30.58 -12.28 13.48
CA THR A 732 -30.23 -13.71 13.49
C THR A 732 -30.01 -14.21 14.91
N LEU A 733 -29.27 -13.46 15.74
CA LEU A 733 -29.05 -13.81 17.15
C LEU A 733 -30.36 -13.83 17.95
N TYR A 734 -31.26 -12.88 17.70
CA TYR A 734 -32.60 -12.90 18.27
C TYR A 734 -33.39 -14.15 17.86
N GLN A 735 -33.32 -14.55 16.60
CA GLN A 735 -34.02 -15.73 16.09
C GLN A 735 -33.44 -17.03 16.66
N VAL A 736 -32.12 -17.10 16.88
CA VAL A 736 -31.47 -18.19 17.61
C VAL A 736 -31.93 -18.25 19.07
N ALA A 737 -32.00 -17.09 19.75
CA ALA A 737 -32.43 -17.03 21.16
C ALA A 737 -33.90 -17.43 21.35
N THR A 738 -34.74 -17.18 20.36
CA THR A 738 -36.17 -17.53 20.37
C THR A 738 -36.48 -18.86 19.68
N TYR A 739 -35.45 -19.61 19.25
CA TYR A 739 -35.61 -20.86 18.51
C TYR A 739 -36.47 -21.91 19.23
N TYR A 740 -36.37 -21.98 20.56
CA TYR A 740 -37.16 -22.94 21.34
C TYR A 740 -38.66 -22.71 21.20
N LEU A 741 -39.11 -21.47 20.96
CA LEU A 741 -40.53 -21.13 20.78
C LEU A 741 -41.12 -21.77 19.52
N VAL A 742 -40.32 -21.89 18.46
CA VAL A 742 -40.68 -22.57 17.21
C VAL A 742 -40.93 -24.08 17.41
N TYR A 743 -40.33 -24.66 18.46
CA TYR A 743 -40.42 -26.08 18.82
C TYR A 743 -41.39 -26.38 19.96
N SER A 744 -41.59 -25.44 20.89
CA SER A 744 -42.41 -25.66 22.09
C SER A 744 -43.92 -25.52 21.84
N GLY A 745 -44.33 -24.97 20.70
CA GLY A 745 -45.74 -24.90 20.32
C GLY A 745 -46.29 -26.27 19.96
N ARG A 746 -46.95 -26.96 20.89
CA ARG A 746 -47.89 -28.04 20.54
C ARG A 746 -49.18 -27.40 20.06
N GLY A 747 -49.37 -27.30 18.74
CA GLY A 747 -50.68 -27.00 18.19
C GLY A 747 -51.72 -27.99 18.70
N ARG A 748 -52.94 -27.51 18.97
CA ARG A 748 -54.07 -28.42 19.13
C ARG A 748 -54.41 -28.95 17.72
N TYR A 749 -54.60 -30.26 17.58
CA TYR A 749 -55.09 -30.89 16.34
C TYR A 749 -54.17 -30.82 15.09
N GLY A 750 -52.85 -30.89 15.24
CA GLY A 750 -51.94 -31.03 14.09
C GLY A 750 -51.49 -29.72 13.44
N ASP A 751 -51.82 -28.58 14.05
CA ASP A 751 -51.35 -27.25 13.64
C ASP A 751 -49.88 -27.04 14.02
N ASP A 752 -48.98 -27.45 13.14
CA ASP A 752 -47.54 -27.36 13.36
C ASP A 752 -46.76 -27.37 12.04
N TRP A 753 -45.52 -26.88 12.07
CA TRP A 753 -44.57 -27.19 11.01
C TRP A 753 -44.25 -28.69 11.00
N PRO A 754 -44.21 -29.34 9.83
CA PRO A 754 -43.68 -30.68 9.72
C PRO A 754 -42.21 -30.72 10.18
N THR A 755 -41.77 -31.86 10.73
CA THR A 755 -40.44 -32.03 11.31
C THR A 755 -39.31 -31.56 10.39
N TRP A 756 -39.42 -31.78 9.08
CA TRP A 756 -38.41 -31.34 8.13
C TRP A 756 -38.27 -29.81 8.03
N GLN A 757 -39.36 -29.04 8.15
CA GLN A 757 -39.30 -27.56 8.14
C GLN A 757 -38.61 -27.04 9.40
N LYS A 758 -38.91 -27.65 10.55
CA LYS A 758 -38.25 -27.33 11.82
C LYS A 758 -36.74 -27.61 11.76
N VAL A 759 -36.36 -28.76 11.18
CA VAL A 759 -34.96 -29.14 10.96
C VAL A 759 -34.29 -28.18 9.98
N ALA A 760 -34.93 -27.87 8.84
CA ALA A 760 -34.40 -26.94 7.84
C ALA A 760 -34.19 -25.53 8.42
N HIS A 761 -35.15 -25.03 9.21
CA HIS A 761 -35.02 -23.75 9.91
C HIS A 761 -33.84 -23.77 10.91
N GLY A 762 -33.70 -24.85 11.68
CA GLY A 762 -32.56 -25.03 12.59
C GLY A 762 -31.22 -25.02 11.87
N LEU A 763 -31.09 -25.80 10.80
CA LEU A 763 -29.87 -25.87 10.00
C LEU A 763 -29.54 -24.52 9.35
N MET A 764 -30.54 -23.80 8.86
CA MET A 764 -30.37 -22.44 8.32
C MET A 764 -29.84 -21.48 9.39
N LEU A 765 -30.42 -21.47 10.59
CA LEU A 765 -29.95 -20.60 11.67
C LEU A 765 -28.54 -20.95 12.15
N LEU A 766 -28.22 -22.24 12.25
CA LEU A 766 -26.85 -22.70 12.56
C LEU A 766 -25.87 -22.21 11.49
N TYR A 767 -26.24 -22.29 10.22
CA TYR A 767 -25.43 -21.79 9.12
C TYR A 767 -25.26 -20.26 9.17
N TRP A 768 -26.34 -19.50 9.40
CA TRP A 768 -26.26 -18.05 9.50
C TRP A 768 -25.41 -17.60 10.70
N LEU A 769 -25.51 -18.29 11.84
CA LEU A 769 -24.66 -18.05 12.99
C LEU A 769 -23.18 -18.35 12.68
N PHE A 770 -22.91 -19.42 11.94
CA PHE A 770 -21.56 -19.75 11.50
C PHE A 770 -21.01 -18.69 10.53
N TYR A 771 -21.81 -18.22 9.58
CA TYR A 771 -21.42 -17.14 8.67
C TYR A 771 -21.11 -15.84 9.41
N ILE A 772 -21.95 -15.45 10.37
CA ILE A 772 -21.72 -14.32 11.27
C ILE A 772 -20.37 -14.46 11.98
N PHE A 773 -20.11 -15.64 12.57
CA PHE A 773 -18.86 -15.91 13.27
C PHE A 773 -17.64 -15.71 12.36
N ILE A 774 -17.70 -16.18 11.11
CA ILE A 774 -16.64 -15.97 10.12
C ILE A 774 -16.47 -14.48 9.82
N LEU A 775 -17.55 -13.74 9.54
CA LEU A 775 -17.45 -12.31 9.26
C LEU A 775 -16.92 -11.50 10.46
N THR A 776 -17.26 -11.90 11.69
CA THR A 776 -16.70 -11.31 12.92
C THR A 776 -15.20 -11.55 13.02
N ILE A 777 -14.72 -12.78 12.82
CA ILE A 777 -13.28 -13.10 12.83
C ILE A 777 -12.52 -12.31 11.77
N TRP A 778 -13.16 -12.05 10.63
CA TRP A 778 -12.57 -11.26 9.56
C TRP A 778 -12.45 -9.78 9.90
N GLY A 779 -13.25 -9.27 10.83
CA GLY A 779 -13.38 -7.84 11.15
C GLY A 779 -14.46 -7.12 10.32
N ALA A 780 -15.21 -7.83 9.48
CA ALA A 780 -16.20 -7.23 8.58
C ALA A 780 -17.45 -6.70 9.30
N LEU A 781 -17.69 -7.17 10.53
CA LEU A 781 -18.79 -6.74 11.41
C LEU A 781 -18.33 -5.83 12.55
N GLU A 782 -17.06 -5.43 12.59
CA GLU A 782 -16.59 -4.46 13.58
C GLU A 782 -17.17 -3.05 13.26
N PRO A 783 -17.62 -2.29 14.29
CA PRO A 783 -18.05 -0.91 14.09
C PRO A 783 -16.94 -0.08 13.45
N TRP A 784 -17.30 0.80 12.52
CA TRP A 784 -16.34 1.70 11.88
C TRP A 784 -15.79 2.70 12.91
N SER A 785 -14.49 2.63 13.20
CA SER A 785 -13.77 3.69 13.91
C SER A 785 -13.49 4.85 12.95
N TRP A 786 -13.75 6.08 13.41
CA TRP A 786 -13.36 7.32 12.74
C TRP A 786 -11.98 7.77 13.22
#